data_AF-A0A800M9K2-F1
#
_entry.id   AF-A0A800M9K2-F1
#
_cell.length_a   1.000
_cell.length_b   1.000
_cell.length_c   1.000
_cell.angle_alpha   90.00
_cell.angle_beta   90.00
_cell.angle_gamma   90.00
#
_symmetry.space_group_name_H-M   'P 1'
#
loop_
_entity.id
_entity.type
_entity.pdbx_description
1 polymer ?
#
loop_
_entity_poly.entity_id
_entity_poly.type
_entity_poly.pdbx_seq_one_letter_code
_entity_poly.pdbx_strand_id
1 'polypeptide(L)'
;MKTLHLVSLSLLFSTWFATAAAAPKAPKAPKVDPNLQAGQAALRAKDYPAAVAALEKAVAAKGKQADEALYLKALAQYHGKLYDDCIGTLGQLAEHHPKSVWLHKGRFLKANAFVQKRDYKSAEAIYETEAARLLSAARKQDVASVIIHFADALAKKPGKDDLKAPPPNYGKAYNLYNKALAMEIGRELRDAVMFKKARAIQQANNPAQAIKDFRAYLVEFDPDWMGPVGSAARASGLKKENPAAAGKHSLAARFHLAEAQLKANQLAAGRVNLEDLLKLITAQKADDAQAKLVADSRWSIINTYRLPNSAAHELELGIKAARDFLKQHTDDPRSVYAAWWIAQVYHRAGRSDDAIAAYNDFIAKKNHKLPAGDALTAIIPITGGTPAKLQDTWEKEALHQVAQIRFGQKKYTEASAAFQSYINKYPDGPQWANCQRGIINGQYQVAMDAVEAKEYAKARKLFEAFLTANPLDSRAARILFLFGQIAYQSAADLESKQDDPQVAAKAKPTDDAVKAAYRKAIAEWQRLVSKYPGTEESSVALYRIGLIYEEKLGDLAAALVAYRKLSWGSKAGNARARVALMTKPSLVLQTGRKFRTDEKPMVKLTTRNIKKVTVKQYFLDLEAYFRKTHAIGNIDHLDIALIEPDKSWEVEIADYADYRPSEQAIEVPFEKNKSGVCLINISDNDFEATTLVIRSDLDLILKSSRTEALVFVENRRTGKPAADVKVLFSDGKKVFATGTTEKDGVFRGKYKELKANGNLRVFAIADGHVAANVVGLTGLQFGTSLAAKGYLYTDRPAYQPGESIKLRGIIRDVKDGAYTAPEGKVFLVSVKDAAGRLIWETEQKLGKFGTFHSQLRLDDRAALGSYTLTAREKANPKQAYSSTFTVQKFQLEKIRLKLETDRTVYFRGETVELTIKAEYYWGQPVADKTISYYLPDGRHLIAKTDATGELKVKYDTTGSQAGTTLRFTVSIDGENVSSVHNAFLAREGFAATVAPSQPLMLAGEPFDVTVTTKAPDGKP
;
A
#
# COMPACT_ATOMS: atom_id res chain seq x y z
N MET A 1 -20.79 68.45 -6.43
CA MET A 1 -20.29 67.65 -5.29
C MET A 1 -19.18 66.67 -5.71
N LYS A 2 -18.00 67.16 -6.12
CA LYS A 2 -16.84 66.34 -6.51
C LYS A 2 -15.50 66.96 -6.07
N THR A 3 -15.48 67.57 -4.88
CA THR A 3 -14.33 68.37 -4.40
C THR A 3 -13.92 68.05 -2.95
N LEU A 4 -14.25 66.87 -2.42
CA LEU A 4 -13.86 66.48 -1.04
C LEU A 4 -13.04 65.19 -0.90
N HIS A 5 -12.46 64.64 -1.98
CA HIS A 5 -11.66 63.40 -1.90
C HIS A 5 -10.20 63.50 -2.36
N LEU A 6 -9.66 64.72 -2.51
CA LEU A 6 -8.25 64.93 -2.87
C LEU A 6 -7.32 65.35 -1.71
N VAL A 7 -7.84 65.50 -0.49
CA VAL A 7 -7.05 65.97 0.67
C VAL A 7 -6.45 64.81 1.50
N SER A 8 -6.82 63.56 1.24
CA SER A 8 -6.38 62.40 2.05
C SER A 8 -5.21 61.57 1.48
N LEU A 9 -4.62 61.93 0.33
CA LEU A 9 -3.55 61.14 -0.29
C LEU A 9 -2.12 61.64 0.03
N SER A 10 -1.97 62.82 0.64
CA SER A 10 -0.68 63.44 0.96
C SER A 10 -0.11 63.06 2.34
N LEU A 11 -0.88 62.36 3.18
CA LEU A 11 -0.48 61.98 4.56
C LEU A 11 -0.01 60.53 4.74
N LEU A 12 -0.06 59.68 3.70
CA LEU A 12 0.31 58.26 3.80
C LEU A 12 1.73 57.94 3.28
N PHE A 13 2.50 58.92 2.82
CA PHE A 13 3.86 58.72 2.30
C PHE A 13 5.00 59.16 3.23
N SER A 14 4.71 59.67 4.42
CA SER A 14 5.72 60.24 5.34
C SER A 14 6.08 59.38 6.56
N THR A 15 5.49 58.20 6.76
CA THR A 15 5.73 57.39 7.98
C THR A 15 6.35 56.00 7.75
N TRP A 16 6.99 55.76 6.60
CA TRP A 16 7.68 54.49 6.31
C TRP A 16 9.12 54.69 5.79
N PHE A 17 9.87 55.59 6.41
CA PHE A 17 11.33 55.65 6.27
C PHE A 17 11.96 55.90 7.64
N ALA A 18 11.82 54.93 8.55
CA ALA A 18 12.60 54.85 9.77
C ALA A 18 12.86 53.38 10.10
N THR A 19 13.86 52.81 9.44
CA THR A 19 14.74 51.72 9.92
C THR A 19 15.73 51.42 8.79
N ALA A 20 16.85 52.14 8.82
CA ALA A 20 17.93 51.96 7.86
C ALA A 20 18.75 50.72 8.23
N ALA A 21 18.70 49.69 7.38
CA ALA A 21 19.84 48.81 7.19
C ALA A 21 20.89 49.58 6.38
N ALA A 22 22.15 49.50 6.81
CA ALA A 22 23.27 50.30 6.31
C ALA A 22 23.44 50.20 4.78
N ALA A 23 23.45 51.35 4.12
CA ALA A 23 23.80 51.49 2.71
C ALA A 23 25.32 51.28 2.48
N PRO A 24 25.75 50.75 1.33
CA PRO A 24 27.17 50.68 0.99
C PRO A 24 27.76 52.08 0.80
N LYS A 25 29.02 52.26 1.22
CA LYS A 25 29.74 53.54 1.27
C LYS A 25 29.74 54.28 -0.08
N ALA A 26 29.28 55.53 -0.06
CA ALA A 26 29.40 56.47 -1.15
C ALA A 26 30.87 56.85 -1.43
N PRO A 27 31.25 57.17 -2.68
CA PRO A 27 32.55 57.76 -3.00
C PRO A 27 32.68 59.14 -2.33
N LYS A 28 33.92 59.53 -1.99
CA LYS A 28 34.25 60.79 -1.30
C LYS A 28 33.49 61.99 -1.93
N ALA A 29 32.76 62.72 -1.09
CA ALA A 29 32.01 63.90 -1.50
C ALA A 29 32.96 64.98 -2.10
N PRO A 30 32.60 65.61 -3.22
CA PRO A 30 33.31 66.80 -3.69
C PRO A 30 33.21 67.90 -2.63
N LYS A 31 34.22 68.78 -2.52
CA LYS A 31 34.17 69.97 -1.65
C LYS A 31 32.91 70.77 -2.01
N VAL A 32 31.92 70.77 -1.12
CA VAL A 32 30.68 71.53 -1.27
C VAL A 32 31.02 73.02 -1.26
N ASP A 33 30.39 73.81 -2.13
CA ASP A 33 30.57 75.26 -2.14
C ASP A 33 30.30 75.83 -0.74
N PRO A 34 31.26 76.53 -0.10
CA PRO A 34 31.09 77.09 1.24
C PRO A 34 29.85 77.99 1.35
N ASN A 35 29.49 78.70 0.27
CA ASN A 35 28.31 79.55 0.23
C ASN A 35 27.01 78.74 0.15
N LEU A 36 27.02 77.60 -0.55
CA LEU A 36 25.88 76.67 -0.56
C LEU A 36 25.67 76.06 0.82
N GLN A 37 26.75 75.68 1.51
CA GLN A 37 26.68 75.13 2.87
C GLN A 37 26.21 76.19 3.89
N ALA A 38 26.70 77.42 3.79
CA ALA A 38 26.23 78.54 4.60
C ALA A 38 24.74 78.84 4.35
N GLY A 39 24.31 78.82 3.09
CA GLY A 39 22.92 78.96 2.70
C GLY A 39 22.00 77.87 3.26
N GLN A 40 22.43 76.61 3.20
CA GLN A 40 21.71 75.49 3.81
C GLN A 40 21.61 75.62 5.35
N ALA A 41 22.69 76.07 6.00
CA ALA A 41 22.71 76.28 7.45
C ALA A 41 21.75 77.41 7.87
N ALA A 42 21.77 78.53 7.15
CA ALA A 42 20.86 79.66 7.39
C ALA A 42 19.39 79.28 7.15
N LEU A 43 19.09 78.48 6.11
CA LEU A 43 17.77 77.90 5.89
C LEU A 43 17.29 77.02 7.06
N ARG A 44 18.17 76.20 7.64
CA ARG A 44 17.84 75.39 8.84
C ARG A 44 17.61 76.26 10.07
N ALA A 45 18.35 77.37 10.20
CA ALA A 45 18.18 78.35 11.25
C ALA A 45 16.95 79.27 11.06
N LYS A 46 16.23 79.14 9.92
CA LYS A 46 15.12 80.00 9.50
C LYS A 46 15.52 81.47 9.32
N ASP A 47 16.82 81.73 9.13
CA ASP A 47 17.34 83.05 8.77
C ASP A 47 17.33 83.18 7.24
N TYR A 48 16.16 83.53 6.71
CA TYR A 48 15.93 83.57 5.27
C TYR A 48 16.71 84.67 4.54
N PRO A 49 16.85 85.90 5.06
CA PRO A 49 17.70 86.92 4.42
C PRO A 49 19.17 86.49 4.31
N ALA A 50 19.75 85.92 5.38
CA ALA A 50 21.12 85.41 5.33
C ALA A 50 21.26 84.22 4.37
N ALA A 51 20.25 83.35 4.31
CA ALA A 51 20.23 82.25 3.37
C ALA A 51 20.17 82.71 1.91
N VAL A 52 19.34 83.71 1.57
CA VAL A 52 19.27 84.27 0.21
C VAL A 52 20.59 84.87 -0.21
N ALA A 53 21.23 85.67 0.66
CA ALA A 53 22.52 86.31 0.37
C ALA A 53 23.64 85.29 0.17
N ALA A 54 23.69 84.23 0.98
CA ALA A 54 24.67 83.16 0.83
C ALA A 54 24.41 82.33 -0.44
N LEU A 55 23.17 81.97 -0.74
CA LEU A 55 22.81 81.17 -1.91
C LEU A 55 22.96 81.95 -3.21
N GLU A 56 22.75 83.27 -3.20
CA GLU A 56 23.03 84.14 -4.34
C GLU A 56 24.51 84.11 -4.74
N LYS A 57 25.42 84.14 -3.76
CA LYS A 57 26.86 83.96 -4.01
C LYS A 57 27.18 82.58 -4.58
N ALA A 58 26.51 81.54 -4.09
CA ALA A 58 26.67 80.18 -4.61
C ALA A 58 26.16 80.04 -6.06
N VAL A 59 25.07 80.71 -6.42
CA VAL A 59 24.56 80.75 -7.80
C VAL A 59 25.52 81.53 -8.71
N ALA A 60 26.02 82.68 -8.25
CA ALA A 60 26.95 83.53 -9.01
C ALA A 60 28.28 82.82 -9.31
N ALA A 61 28.72 81.90 -8.45
CA ALA A 61 29.92 81.09 -8.67
C ALA A 61 29.81 80.09 -9.84
N LYS A 62 28.62 79.92 -10.45
CA LYS A 62 28.34 79.00 -11.57
C LYS A 62 28.91 77.58 -11.37
N GLY A 63 28.95 77.13 -10.13
CA GLY A 63 29.46 75.80 -9.77
C GLY A 63 28.52 74.67 -10.21
N LYS A 64 28.99 73.41 -10.09
CA LYS A 64 28.21 72.21 -10.43
C LYS A 64 26.88 72.06 -9.66
N GLN A 65 26.69 72.80 -8.56
CA GLN A 65 25.48 72.80 -7.73
C GLN A 65 24.69 74.11 -7.81
N ALA A 66 24.90 74.91 -8.87
CA ALA A 66 24.19 76.18 -9.06
C ALA A 66 22.66 75.99 -9.16
N ASP A 67 22.20 74.85 -9.68
CA ASP A 67 20.79 74.50 -9.77
C ASP A 67 20.16 74.17 -8.40
N GLU A 68 20.89 73.45 -7.54
CA GLU A 68 20.52 73.24 -6.12
C GLU A 68 20.49 74.58 -5.37
N ALA A 69 21.49 75.43 -5.58
CA ALA A 69 21.56 76.76 -4.97
C ALA A 69 20.38 77.64 -5.40
N LEU A 70 20.00 77.63 -6.68
CA LEU A 70 18.83 78.35 -7.20
C LEU A 70 17.52 77.86 -6.56
N TYR A 71 17.33 76.55 -6.42
CA TYR A 71 16.14 76.00 -5.76
C TYR A 71 16.08 76.37 -4.28
N LEU A 72 17.20 76.25 -3.55
CA LEU A 72 17.27 76.62 -2.14
C LEU A 72 17.10 78.14 -1.94
N LYS A 73 17.63 78.97 -2.83
CA LYS A 73 17.45 80.43 -2.82
C LYS A 73 15.96 80.76 -2.95
N ALA A 74 15.30 80.14 -3.91
CA ALA A 74 13.85 80.27 -4.09
C ALA A 74 13.05 79.79 -2.86
N LEU A 75 13.49 78.71 -2.21
CA LEU A 75 12.87 78.20 -0.98
C LEU A 75 13.01 79.19 0.18
N ALA A 76 14.19 79.80 0.34
CA ALA A 76 14.43 80.84 1.33
C ALA A 76 13.57 82.09 1.05
N GLN A 77 13.48 82.54 -0.20
CA GLN A 77 12.62 83.65 -0.61
C GLN A 77 11.15 83.36 -0.35
N TYR A 78 10.66 82.15 -0.66
CA TYR A 78 9.29 81.74 -0.37
C TYR A 78 8.95 81.83 1.12
N HIS A 79 9.80 81.26 1.99
CA HIS A 79 9.58 81.31 3.43
C HIS A 79 9.81 82.71 4.03
N GLY A 80 10.67 83.51 3.43
CA GLY A 80 10.85 84.95 3.72
C GLY A 80 9.72 85.84 3.18
N LYS A 81 8.67 85.26 2.56
CA LYS A 81 7.53 85.95 1.94
C LYS A 81 7.88 86.86 0.75
N LEU A 82 9.05 86.66 0.14
CA LEU A 82 9.50 87.33 -1.08
C LEU A 82 9.02 86.53 -2.31
N TYR A 83 7.71 86.54 -2.54
CA TYR A 83 7.08 85.64 -3.52
C TYR A 83 7.44 85.97 -4.98
N ASP A 84 7.60 87.25 -5.33
CA ASP A 84 8.01 87.66 -6.67
C ASP A 84 9.45 87.27 -6.99
N ASP A 85 10.38 87.49 -6.04
CA ASP A 85 11.77 87.06 -6.18
C ASP A 85 11.88 85.53 -6.26
N CYS A 86 11.06 84.81 -5.49
CA CYS A 86 10.94 83.36 -5.56
C CYS A 86 10.51 82.90 -6.96
N ILE A 87 9.44 83.51 -7.51
CA ILE A 87 8.93 83.20 -8.85
C ILE A 87 9.98 83.47 -9.93
N GLY A 88 10.70 84.59 -9.82
CA GLY A 88 11.78 84.96 -10.74
C GLY A 88 12.97 83.99 -10.66
N THR A 89 13.42 83.66 -9.45
CA THR A 89 14.52 82.69 -9.22
C THR A 89 14.17 81.29 -9.73
N LEU A 90 12.90 80.86 -9.59
CA LEU A 90 12.43 79.59 -10.15
C LEU A 90 12.26 79.64 -11.67
N GLY A 91 12.04 80.82 -12.25
CA GLY A 91 12.15 81.06 -13.69
C GLY A 91 13.57 80.82 -14.20
N GLN A 92 14.57 81.38 -13.51
CA GLN A 92 15.99 81.17 -13.83
C GLN A 92 16.40 79.70 -13.73
N LEU A 93 15.90 78.98 -12.72
CA LEU A 93 16.12 77.52 -12.60
C LEU A 93 15.55 76.76 -13.81
N ALA A 94 14.37 77.15 -14.30
CA ALA A 94 13.72 76.51 -15.43
C ALA A 94 14.41 76.80 -16.77
N GLU A 95 14.90 78.02 -16.96
CA GLU A 95 15.54 78.47 -18.20
C GLU A 95 16.98 77.96 -18.31
N HIS A 96 17.79 78.14 -17.27
CA HIS A 96 19.22 77.81 -17.32
C HIS A 96 19.51 76.34 -17.00
N HIS A 97 18.59 75.65 -16.31
CA HIS A 97 18.79 74.25 -15.90
C HIS A 97 17.56 73.35 -16.20
N PRO A 98 17.15 73.22 -17.47
CA PRO A 98 15.94 72.48 -17.87
C PRO A 98 15.98 70.97 -17.56
N LYS A 99 17.16 70.41 -17.27
CA LYS A 99 17.36 69.00 -16.87
C LYS A 99 17.65 68.81 -15.38
N SER A 100 17.52 69.86 -14.56
CA SER A 100 17.83 69.78 -13.13
C SER A 100 16.86 68.85 -12.40
N VAL A 101 17.39 68.06 -11.46
CA VAL A 101 16.59 67.26 -10.52
C VAL A 101 15.71 68.10 -9.60
N TRP A 102 16.03 69.39 -9.46
CA TRP A 102 15.28 70.35 -8.63
C TRP A 102 14.15 71.05 -9.38
N LEU A 103 14.13 70.98 -10.71
CA LEU A 103 13.21 71.75 -11.55
C LEU A 103 11.74 71.50 -11.20
N HIS A 104 11.33 70.24 -11.07
CA HIS A 104 9.94 69.90 -10.76
C HIS A 104 9.54 70.34 -9.35
N LYS A 105 10.44 70.19 -8.35
CA LYS A 105 10.21 70.73 -7.00
C LYS A 105 10.08 72.25 -7.05
N GLY A 106 10.91 72.90 -7.87
CA GLY A 106 10.85 74.33 -8.13
C GLY A 106 9.52 74.77 -8.76
N ARG A 107 8.97 74.01 -9.72
CA ARG A 107 7.65 74.31 -10.30
C ARG A 107 6.52 74.25 -9.26
N PHE A 108 6.53 73.24 -8.38
CA PHE A 108 5.56 73.18 -7.27
C PHE A 108 5.73 74.36 -6.29
N LEU A 109 6.97 74.73 -5.98
CA LEU A 109 7.24 75.88 -5.13
C LEU A 109 6.79 77.21 -5.78
N LYS A 110 6.94 77.33 -7.11
CA LYS A 110 6.47 78.47 -7.91
C LYS A 110 4.95 78.57 -7.89
N ALA A 111 4.26 77.43 -8.06
CA ALA A 111 2.80 77.36 -7.93
C ALA A 111 2.35 77.77 -6.52
N ASN A 112 3.02 77.28 -5.47
CA ASN A 112 2.74 77.68 -4.10
C ASN A 112 2.94 79.19 -3.89
N ALA A 113 3.97 79.79 -4.48
CA ALA A 113 4.19 81.25 -4.42
C ALA A 113 3.04 82.04 -5.07
N PHE A 114 2.54 81.60 -6.23
CA PHE A 114 1.35 82.18 -6.87
C PHE A 114 0.09 82.04 -5.99
N VAL A 115 -0.09 80.90 -5.30
CA VAL A 115 -1.19 80.71 -4.33
C VAL A 115 -1.11 81.71 -3.18
N GLN A 116 0.08 81.95 -2.61
CA GLN A 116 0.27 82.96 -1.54
C GLN A 116 -0.04 84.38 -2.03
N LYS A 117 0.19 84.66 -3.32
CA LYS A 117 -0.19 85.91 -3.98
C LYS A 117 -1.67 85.99 -4.39
N ARG A 118 -2.47 84.94 -4.12
CA ARG A 118 -3.87 84.80 -4.57
C ARG A 118 -4.04 84.76 -6.10
N ASP A 119 -2.98 84.47 -6.85
CA ASP A 119 -3.03 84.23 -8.31
C ASP A 119 -3.27 82.74 -8.57
N TYR A 120 -4.53 82.33 -8.38
CA TYR A 120 -4.91 80.92 -8.51
C TYR A 120 -4.84 80.42 -9.96
N LYS A 121 -5.01 81.30 -10.95
CA LYS A 121 -4.99 80.93 -12.37
C LYS A 121 -3.59 80.49 -12.80
N SER A 122 -2.56 81.25 -12.42
CA SER A 122 -1.17 80.89 -12.71
C SER A 122 -0.72 79.65 -11.93
N ALA A 123 -1.20 79.47 -10.70
CA ALA A 123 -0.93 78.27 -9.91
C ALA A 123 -1.58 77.01 -10.50
N GLU A 124 -2.85 77.10 -10.91
CA GLU A 124 -3.62 76.01 -11.52
C GLU A 124 -2.95 75.50 -12.80
N ALA A 125 -2.54 76.39 -13.70
CA ALA A 125 -1.85 76.00 -14.93
C ALA A 125 -0.55 75.20 -14.69
N ILE A 126 0.20 75.55 -13.63
CA ILE A 126 1.41 74.81 -13.25
C ILE A 126 1.05 73.45 -12.64
N TYR A 127 0.04 73.40 -11.76
CA TYR A 127 -0.42 72.15 -11.16
C TYR A 127 -0.99 71.18 -12.19
N GLU A 128 -1.77 71.66 -13.16
CA GLU A 128 -2.33 70.83 -14.24
C GLU A 128 -1.21 70.21 -15.09
N THR A 129 -0.22 71.01 -15.47
CA THR A 129 0.94 70.55 -16.25
C THR A 129 1.76 69.51 -15.49
N GLU A 130 2.04 69.74 -14.20
CA GLU A 130 2.79 68.79 -13.38
C GLU A 130 1.96 67.54 -13.03
N ALA A 131 0.65 67.66 -12.85
CA ALA A 131 -0.26 66.54 -12.66
C ALA A 131 -0.30 65.64 -13.90
N ALA A 132 -0.44 66.23 -15.10
CA ALA A 132 -0.38 65.50 -16.37
C ALA A 132 0.94 64.74 -16.53
N ARG A 133 2.08 65.36 -16.17
CA ARG A 133 3.39 64.70 -16.16
C ARG A 133 3.46 63.57 -15.14
N LEU A 134 3.03 63.79 -13.90
CA LEU A 134 3.07 62.79 -12.82
C LEU A 134 2.20 61.57 -13.13
N LEU A 135 1.10 61.76 -13.86
CA LEU A 135 0.19 60.72 -14.30
C LEU A 135 0.54 60.12 -15.68
N SER A 136 1.56 60.65 -16.37
CA SER A 136 1.98 60.16 -17.68
C SER A 136 2.53 58.73 -17.63
N ALA A 137 2.36 57.98 -18.72
CA ALA A 137 2.91 56.63 -18.86
C ALA A 137 4.43 56.60 -18.70
N ALA A 138 5.14 57.61 -19.23
CA ALA A 138 6.59 57.74 -19.07
C ALA A 138 7.01 57.83 -17.60
N ARG A 139 6.30 58.66 -16.80
CA ARG A 139 6.63 58.80 -15.37
C ARG A 139 6.30 57.53 -14.57
N LYS A 140 5.19 56.86 -14.87
CA LYS A 140 4.86 55.56 -14.27
C LYS A 140 5.94 54.52 -14.55
N GLN A 141 6.47 54.49 -15.79
CA GLN A 141 7.56 53.61 -16.19
C GLN A 141 8.89 53.92 -15.46
N ASP A 142 9.24 55.19 -15.28
CA ASP A 142 10.42 55.57 -14.49
C ASP A 142 10.34 55.06 -13.05
N VAL A 143 9.19 55.27 -12.40
CA VAL A 143 8.96 54.84 -11.02
C VAL A 143 9.01 53.31 -10.92
N ALA A 144 8.37 52.61 -11.85
CA ALA A 144 8.44 51.15 -11.93
C ALA A 144 9.88 50.66 -12.09
N SER A 145 10.69 51.31 -12.94
CA SER A 145 12.09 50.96 -13.16
C SER A 145 12.95 51.06 -11.88
N VAL A 146 12.70 52.08 -11.05
CA VAL A 146 13.35 52.21 -9.73
C VAL A 146 12.95 51.06 -8.81
N ILE A 147 11.66 50.72 -8.76
CA ILE A 147 11.17 49.58 -7.94
C ILE A 147 11.81 48.26 -8.40
N ILE A 148 11.90 48.06 -9.72
CA ILE A 148 12.51 46.87 -10.33
C ILE A 148 14.00 46.79 -9.98
N HIS A 149 14.73 47.90 -10.01
CA HIS A 149 16.14 47.93 -9.61
C HIS A 149 16.35 47.44 -8.17
N PHE A 150 15.52 47.90 -7.22
CA PHE A 150 15.57 47.39 -5.84
C PHE A 150 15.16 45.92 -5.74
N ALA A 151 14.17 45.48 -6.51
CA ALA A 151 13.76 44.09 -6.55
C ALA A 151 14.87 43.17 -7.09
N ASP A 152 15.57 43.60 -8.14
CA ASP A 152 16.72 42.90 -8.72
C ASP A 152 17.87 42.81 -7.72
N ALA A 153 18.17 43.89 -7.00
CA ALA A 153 19.19 43.91 -5.96
C ALA A 153 18.88 42.92 -4.82
N LEU A 154 17.61 42.81 -4.42
CA LEU A 154 17.17 41.84 -3.40
C LEU A 154 17.17 40.38 -3.89
N ALA A 155 16.99 40.16 -5.19
CA ALA A 155 17.02 38.83 -5.79
C ALA A 155 18.44 38.36 -6.18
N LYS A 156 19.42 39.27 -6.17
CA LYS A 156 20.80 38.98 -6.60
C LYS A 156 21.49 38.02 -5.63
N LYS A 157 21.96 36.88 -6.15
CA LYS A 157 22.85 35.97 -5.42
C LYS A 157 24.24 36.61 -5.27
N PRO A 158 24.80 36.64 -4.05
CA PRO A 158 26.19 37.02 -3.83
C PRO A 158 27.15 36.21 -4.71
N GLY A 159 28.18 36.85 -5.25
CA GLY A 159 29.30 36.15 -5.89
C GLY A 159 30.10 35.34 -4.86
N LYS A 160 30.97 34.43 -5.33
CA LYS A 160 31.84 33.63 -4.45
C LYS A 160 32.75 34.51 -3.56
N ASP A 161 33.06 35.72 -4.00
CA ASP A 161 33.96 36.66 -3.31
C ASP A 161 33.21 37.72 -2.46
N ASP A 162 31.87 37.70 -2.48
CA ASP A 162 31.03 38.68 -1.78
C ASP A 162 30.73 38.25 -0.33
N LEU A 163 31.77 38.10 0.50
CA LEU A 163 31.69 37.59 1.88
C LEU A 163 30.75 38.38 2.82
N LYS A 164 30.40 39.62 2.47
CA LYS A 164 29.55 40.51 3.28
C LYS A 164 28.19 40.84 2.65
N ALA A 165 27.87 40.28 1.49
CA ALA A 165 26.58 40.57 0.86
C ALA A 165 25.45 39.81 1.59
N PRO A 166 24.31 40.46 1.90
CA PRO A 166 23.18 39.77 2.49
C PRO A 166 22.65 38.68 1.55
N PRO A 167 22.10 37.58 2.09
CA PRO A 167 21.50 36.55 1.26
C PRO A 167 20.29 37.13 0.49
N PRO A 168 19.96 36.56 -0.68
CA PRO A 168 18.82 37.03 -1.47
C PRO A 168 17.52 36.96 -0.67
N ASN A 169 16.69 38.01 -0.78
CA ASN A 169 15.35 38.03 -0.23
C ASN A 169 14.31 37.99 -1.34
N TYR A 170 14.07 36.78 -1.85
CA TYR A 170 13.15 36.54 -2.96
C TYR A 170 11.69 36.91 -2.65
N GLY A 171 11.26 36.80 -1.38
CA GLY A 171 9.91 37.20 -0.97
C GLY A 171 9.69 38.72 -1.04
N LYS A 172 10.67 39.52 -0.59
CA LYS A 172 10.62 40.98 -0.75
C LYS A 172 10.75 41.38 -2.23
N ALA A 173 11.63 40.75 -2.99
CA ALA A 173 11.75 40.98 -4.43
C ALA A 173 10.41 40.71 -5.15
N TYR A 174 9.75 39.59 -4.85
CA TYR A 174 8.42 39.26 -5.36
C TYR A 174 7.38 40.37 -5.12
N ASN A 175 7.32 40.88 -3.89
CA ASN A 175 6.40 41.96 -3.52
C ASN A 175 6.69 43.26 -4.28
N LEU A 176 7.97 43.60 -4.51
CA LEU A 176 8.34 44.77 -5.29
C LEU A 176 8.01 44.59 -6.77
N TYR A 177 8.23 43.41 -7.36
CA TYR A 177 7.79 43.15 -8.74
C TYR A 177 6.27 43.26 -8.89
N ASN A 178 5.48 42.79 -7.91
CA ASN A 178 4.02 43.01 -7.91
C ASN A 178 3.66 44.49 -7.90
N LYS A 179 4.35 45.33 -7.11
CA LYS A 179 4.15 46.78 -7.09
C LYS A 179 4.50 47.43 -8.42
N ALA A 180 5.58 47.00 -9.07
CA ALA A 180 5.95 47.48 -10.40
C ALA A 180 4.92 47.10 -11.46
N LEU A 181 4.37 45.88 -11.42
CA LEU A 181 3.34 45.39 -12.35
C LEU A 181 1.95 46.00 -12.13
N ALA A 182 1.69 46.60 -10.96
CA ALA A 182 0.48 47.38 -10.71
C ALA A 182 0.52 48.76 -11.40
N MET A 183 1.69 49.19 -11.88
CA MET A 183 1.85 50.39 -12.68
C MET A 183 1.69 50.07 -14.17
N GLU A 184 1.26 51.08 -14.92
CA GLU A 184 1.21 51.01 -16.38
C GLU A 184 2.64 51.10 -16.94
N ILE A 185 3.14 49.98 -17.46
CA ILE A 185 4.51 49.83 -17.99
C ILE A 185 4.47 49.24 -19.40
N GLY A 186 5.46 49.57 -20.22
CA GLY A 186 5.59 49.02 -21.57
C GLY A 186 5.74 47.50 -21.61
N ARG A 187 5.30 46.89 -22.72
CA ARG A 187 5.25 45.42 -22.91
C ARG A 187 6.59 44.72 -22.68
N GLU A 188 7.69 45.29 -23.15
CA GLU A 188 9.02 44.69 -22.98
C GLU A 188 9.46 44.64 -21.51
N LEU A 189 9.23 45.72 -20.77
CA LEU A 189 9.52 45.75 -19.34
C LEU A 189 8.61 44.77 -18.58
N ARG A 190 7.34 44.68 -19.00
CA ARG A 190 6.37 43.75 -18.43
C ARG A 190 6.76 42.28 -18.62
N ASP A 191 7.25 41.91 -19.81
CA ASP A 191 7.80 40.57 -20.12
C ASP A 191 8.88 40.19 -19.10
N ALA A 192 9.92 41.02 -18.98
CA ALA A 192 11.04 40.77 -18.07
C ALA A 192 10.59 40.69 -16.60
N VAL A 193 9.71 41.60 -16.16
CA VAL A 193 9.28 41.68 -14.76
C VAL A 193 8.35 40.54 -14.37
N MET A 194 7.43 40.12 -15.24
CA MET A 194 6.55 38.97 -14.95
C MET A 194 7.37 37.68 -14.84
N PHE A 195 8.36 37.46 -15.71
CA PHE A 195 9.25 36.31 -15.60
C PHE A 195 10.09 36.36 -14.31
N LYS A 196 10.70 37.50 -13.98
CA LYS A 196 11.48 37.69 -12.73
C LYS A 196 10.61 37.48 -11.49
N LYS A 197 9.37 37.98 -11.49
CA LYS A 197 8.38 37.74 -10.43
C LYS A 197 8.15 36.24 -10.22
N ALA A 198 7.84 35.51 -11.28
CA ALA A 198 7.59 34.07 -11.21
C ALA A 198 8.83 33.29 -10.71
N ARG A 199 10.03 33.68 -11.16
CA ARG A 199 11.30 33.11 -10.68
C ARG A 199 11.57 33.41 -9.20
N ALA A 200 11.32 34.64 -8.75
CA ALA A 200 11.53 35.02 -7.36
C ALA A 200 10.66 34.17 -6.42
N ILE A 201 9.36 34.00 -6.71
CA ILE A 201 8.49 33.19 -5.85
C ILE A 201 8.83 31.69 -5.91
N GLN A 202 9.31 31.19 -7.06
CA GLN A 202 9.84 29.83 -7.19
C GLN A 202 11.09 29.63 -6.32
N GLN A 203 11.99 30.61 -6.29
CA GLN A 203 13.21 30.61 -5.46
C GLN A 203 12.92 30.82 -3.98
N ALA A 204 11.83 31.51 -3.64
CA ALA A 204 11.27 31.56 -2.28
C ALA A 204 10.61 30.25 -1.83
N ASN A 205 10.71 29.18 -2.65
CA ASN A 205 10.17 27.85 -2.38
C ASN A 205 8.64 27.79 -2.21
N ASN A 206 7.90 28.61 -2.96
CA ASN A 206 6.44 28.54 -3.03
C ASN A 206 5.99 28.05 -4.43
N PRO A 207 5.94 26.72 -4.66
CA PRO A 207 5.69 26.16 -5.98
C PRO A 207 4.25 26.40 -6.46
N ALA A 208 3.26 26.44 -5.57
CA ALA A 208 1.87 26.70 -5.95
C ALA A 208 1.69 28.09 -6.57
N GLN A 209 2.28 29.11 -5.96
CA GLN A 209 2.23 30.47 -6.51
C GLN A 209 3.10 30.62 -7.76
N ALA A 210 4.27 29.98 -7.80
CA ALA A 210 5.12 29.95 -9.01
C ALA A 210 4.37 29.36 -10.22
N ILE A 211 3.62 28.27 -10.04
CA ILE A 211 2.79 27.68 -11.11
C ILE A 211 1.77 28.69 -11.63
N LYS A 212 1.08 29.42 -10.73
CA LYS A 212 0.11 30.45 -11.11
C LYS A 212 0.78 31.58 -11.90
N ASP A 213 1.92 32.07 -11.41
CA ASP A 213 2.62 33.20 -12.02
C ASP A 213 3.27 32.85 -13.37
N PHE A 214 3.84 31.64 -13.53
CA PHE A 214 4.31 31.18 -14.84
C PHE A 214 3.16 30.94 -15.82
N ARG A 215 2.02 30.43 -15.38
CA ARG A 215 0.82 30.32 -16.24
C ARG A 215 0.35 31.69 -16.71
N ALA A 216 0.31 32.68 -15.82
CA ALA A 216 -0.05 34.05 -16.18
C ALA A 216 0.94 34.65 -17.20
N TYR A 217 2.24 34.43 -16.99
CA TYR A 217 3.27 34.82 -17.96
C TYR A 217 3.05 34.19 -19.35
N LEU A 218 2.85 32.86 -19.41
CA LEU A 218 2.65 32.16 -20.68
C LEU A 218 1.34 32.59 -21.38
N VAL A 219 0.29 32.89 -20.62
CA VAL A 219 -0.94 33.46 -21.19
C VAL A 219 -0.69 34.81 -21.85
N GLU A 220 0.27 35.61 -21.40
CA GLU A 220 0.52 36.93 -21.99
C GLU A 220 1.62 36.90 -23.08
N PHE A 221 2.65 36.08 -22.90
CA PHE A 221 3.89 36.15 -23.67
C PHE A 221 4.23 34.90 -24.48
N ASP A 222 3.40 33.86 -24.45
CA ASP A 222 3.62 32.67 -25.26
C ASP A 222 2.44 32.49 -26.25
N PRO A 223 2.69 32.69 -27.57
CA PRO A 223 1.65 32.60 -28.59
C PRO A 223 1.16 31.15 -28.80
N ASP A 224 2.01 30.16 -28.53
CA ASP A 224 1.72 28.73 -28.66
C ASP A 224 1.24 28.11 -27.32
N TRP A 225 0.96 28.93 -26.31
CA TRP A 225 0.45 28.45 -25.03
C TRP A 225 -1.04 28.15 -25.12
N MET A 226 -1.34 26.85 -25.15
CA MET A 226 -2.71 26.34 -25.22
C MET A 226 -3.43 26.30 -23.85
N GLY A 227 -2.79 26.71 -22.76
CA GLY A 227 -3.37 26.64 -21.41
C GLY A 227 -2.89 25.45 -20.57
N PRO A 228 -3.33 25.34 -19.30
CA PRO A 228 -2.91 24.27 -18.39
C PRO A 228 -3.26 22.86 -18.91
N VAL A 229 -2.40 21.88 -18.59
CA VAL A 229 -2.67 20.45 -18.90
C VAL A 229 -4.00 20.03 -18.28
N GLY A 230 -4.88 19.42 -19.08
CA GLY A 230 -6.23 19.02 -18.67
C GLY A 230 -7.27 20.15 -18.62
N SER A 231 -6.93 21.38 -19.01
CA SER A 231 -7.92 22.47 -19.13
C SER A 231 -8.68 22.41 -20.44
N ALA A 232 -9.91 22.93 -20.42
CA ALA A 232 -10.75 23.08 -21.62
C ALA A 232 -10.04 23.81 -22.76
N ALA A 233 -9.32 24.90 -22.41
CA ALA A 233 -8.53 25.68 -23.37
C ALA A 233 -7.48 24.81 -24.07
N ARG A 234 -6.73 23.97 -23.33
CA ARG A 234 -5.67 23.15 -23.91
C ARG A 234 -6.23 22.02 -24.75
N ALA A 235 -7.31 21.40 -24.29
CA ALA A 235 -7.97 20.32 -24.98
C ALA A 235 -8.73 20.78 -26.23
N SER A 236 -9.06 22.08 -26.35
CA SER A 236 -9.64 22.62 -27.58
C SER A 236 -8.71 22.55 -28.80
N GLY A 237 -7.39 22.51 -28.58
CA GLY A 237 -6.38 22.56 -29.65
C GLY A 237 -6.32 23.91 -30.41
N LEU A 238 -7.20 24.86 -30.07
CA LEU A 238 -7.31 26.14 -30.77
C LEU A 238 -6.15 27.05 -30.36
N LYS A 239 -5.40 27.51 -31.37
CA LYS A 239 -4.41 28.57 -31.19
C LYS A 239 -5.11 29.89 -30.99
N LYS A 240 -4.46 30.83 -30.30
CA LYS A 240 -4.97 32.20 -30.18
C LYS A 240 -5.07 32.83 -31.55
N GLU A 241 -6.19 33.50 -31.80
CA GLU A 241 -6.37 34.36 -32.97
C GLU A 241 -5.50 35.62 -32.80
N ASN A 242 -4.72 35.96 -33.83
CA ASN A 242 -3.81 37.11 -33.87
C ASN A 242 -2.92 37.28 -32.62
N PRO A 243 -2.07 36.30 -32.29
CA PRO A 243 -1.27 36.36 -31.08
C PRO A 243 -0.19 37.45 -31.17
N ALA A 244 0.01 38.19 -30.08
CA ALA A 244 1.15 39.09 -29.96
C ALA A 244 2.48 38.31 -30.03
N ALA A 245 3.55 38.98 -30.48
CA ALA A 245 4.87 38.37 -30.61
C ALA A 245 5.35 37.71 -29.31
N ALA A 246 6.02 36.56 -29.40
CA ALA A 246 6.50 35.83 -28.23
C ALA A 246 7.43 36.69 -27.36
N GLY A 247 7.29 36.56 -26.04
CA GLY A 247 8.21 37.16 -25.07
C GLY A 247 9.55 36.43 -25.04
N LYS A 248 10.57 37.13 -24.56
CA LYS A 248 11.98 36.69 -24.52
C LYS A 248 12.21 35.47 -23.63
N HIS A 249 11.28 35.15 -22.72
CA HIS A 249 11.42 34.07 -21.74
C HIS A 249 10.36 32.96 -21.87
N SER A 250 9.61 32.88 -22.97
CA SER A 250 8.56 31.88 -23.20
C SER A 250 9.02 30.42 -22.98
N LEU A 251 10.11 30.00 -23.65
CA LEU A 251 10.67 28.65 -23.50
C LEU A 251 11.16 28.36 -22.08
N ALA A 252 11.88 29.32 -21.48
CA ALA A 252 12.36 29.20 -20.10
C ALA A 252 11.21 29.15 -19.08
N ALA A 253 10.13 29.88 -19.32
CA ALA A 253 8.94 29.88 -18.48
C ALA A 253 8.21 28.53 -18.53
N ARG A 254 8.14 27.86 -19.69
CA ARG A 254 7.61 26.49 -19.79
C ARG A 254 8.43 25.49 -18.96
N PHE A 255 9.75 25.57 -19.04
CA PHE A 255 10.64 24.73 -18.23
C PHE A 255 10.46 24.98 -16.73
N HIS A 256 10.50 26.24 -16.29
CA HIS A 256 10.36 26.57 -14.87
C HIS A 256 8.94 26.31 -14.32
N LEU A 257 7.91 26.39 -15.17
CA LEU A 257 6.58 25.89 -14.83
C LEU A 257 6.62 24.39 -14.51
N ALA A 258 7.27 23.58 -15.36
CA ALA A 258 7.41 22.16 -15.12
C ALA A 258 8.24 21.84 -13.86
N GLU A 259 9.31 22.58 -13.58
CA GLU A 259 10.06 22.45 -12.32
C GLU A 259 9.18 22.76 -11.09
N ALA A 260 8.37 23.83 -11.16
CA ALA A 260 7.45 24.18 -10.08
C ALA A 260 6.37 23.11 -9.89
N GLN A 261 5.88 22.51 -11.00
CA GLN A 261 4.95 21.38 -10.98
C GLN A 261 5.58 20.14 -10.36
N LEU A 262 6.84 19.84 -10.67
CA LEU A 262 7.59 18.73 -10.07
C LEU A 262 7.68 18.91 -8.54
N LYS A 263 8.04 20.12 -8.08
CA LYS A 263 8.06 20.46 -6.64
C LYS A 263 6.69 20.40 -5.97
N ALA A 264 5.62 20.71 -6.70
CA ALA A 264 4.24 20.58 -6.23
C ALA A 264 3.66 19.16 -6.40
N ASN A 265 4.48 18.16 -6.76
CA ASN A 265 4.07 16.78 -7.02
C ASN A 265 3.03 16.62 -8.16
N GLN A 266 2.95 17.58 -9.09
CA GLN A 266 2.14 17.54 -10.31
C GLN A 266 2.93 16.91 -11.48
N LEU A 267 3.39 15.68 -11.29
CA LEU A 267 4.40 15.04 -12.15
C LEU A 267 3.95 14.86 -13.60
N ALA A 268 2.73 14.38 -13.84
CA ALA A 268 2.20 14.16 -15.18
C ALA A 268 2.09 15.48 -15.97
N ALA A 269 1.58 16.53 -15.34
CA ALA A 269 1.45 17.84 -15.97
C ALA A 269 2.82 18.48 -16.26
N GLY A 270 3.79 18.33 -15.34
CA GLY A 270 5.17 18.74 -15.56
C GLY A 270 5.80 18.00 -16.75
N ARG A 271 5.62 16.67 -16.83
CA ARG A 271 6.13 15.83 -17.92
C ARG A 271 5.57 16.27 -19.28
N VAL A 272 4.26 16.45 -19.39
CA VAL A 272 3.61 16.93 -20.61
C VAL A 272 4.16 18.28 -21.06
N ASN A 273 4.34 19.23 -20.13
CA ASN A 273 4.90 20.53 -20.46
C ASN A 273 6.36 20.45 -20.94
N LEU A 274 7.16 19.53 -20.39
CA LEU A 274 8.55 19.29 -20.83
C LEU A 274 8.59 18.64 -22.22
N GLU A 275 7.74 17.66 -22.50
CA GLU A 275 7.64 17.03 -23.82
C GLU A 275 7.21 18.03 -24.89
N ASP A 276 6.21 18.87 -24.59
CA ASP A 276 5.75 19.90 -25.51
C ASP A 276 6.83 20.98 -25.74
N LEU A 277 7.59 21.34 -24.70
CA LEU A 277 8.75 22.23 -24.82
C LEU A 277 9.83 21.63 -25.73
N LEU A 278 10.16 20.35 -25.58
CA LEU A 278 11.14 19.68 -26.43
C LEU A 278 10.69 19.63 -27.90
N LYS A 279 9.40 19.38 -28.15
CA LYS A 279 8.83 19.43 -29.52
C LYS A 279 8.96 20.83 -30.13
N LEU A 280 8.67 21.88 -29.36
CA LEU A 280 8.81 23.28 -29.82
C LEU A 280 10.26 23.64 -30.15
N ILE A 281 11.21 23.30 -29.26
CA ILE A 281 12.64 23.57 -29.50
C ILE A 281 13.13 22.79 -30.73
N THR A 282 12.70 21.54 -30.90
CA THR A 282 13.07 20.73 -32.08
C THR A 282 12.57 21.38 -33.38
N ALA A 283 11.33 21.88 -33.38
CA ALA A 283 10.77 22.57 -34.54
C ALA A 283 11.49 23.90 -34.87
N GLN A 284 12.09 24.55 -33.88
CA GLN A 284 12.81 25.83 -34.04
C GLN A 284 14.28 25.70 -34.46
N LYS A 285 14.82 24.47 -34.63
CA LYS A 285 16.23 24.16 -34.94
C LYS A 285 17.21 24.78 -33.91
N ALA A 286 17.40 24.06 -32.81
CA ALA A 286 18.11 24.51 -31.61
C ALA A 286 19.43 25.28 -31.85
N ASP A 287 19.58 26.41 -31.15
CA ASP A 287 20.86 27.10 -30.95
C ASP A 287 21.57 26.61 -29.65
N ASP A 288 22.81 27.07 -29.42
CA ASP A 288 23.61 26.67 -28.23
C ASP A 288 22.94 27.04 -26.90
N ALA A 289 22.18 28.14 -26.85
CA ALA A 289 21.45 28.55 -25.65
C ALA A 289 20.27 27.62 -25.34
N GLN A 290 19.66 27.04 -26.38
CA GLN A 290 18.59 26.05 -26.28
C GLN A 290 19.11 24.64 -25.99
N ALA A 291 20.35 24.30 -26.35
CA ALA A 291 20.97 22.99 -26.06
C ALA A 291 20.99 22.66 -24.56
N LYS A 292 21.33 23.65 -23.71
CA LYS A 292 21.28 23.49 -22.24
C LYS A 292 19.86 23.26 -21.74
N LEU A 293 18.88 24.00 -22.28
CA LEU A 293 17.48 23.86 -21.92
C LEU A 293 16.92 22.48 -22.30
N VAL A 294 17.36 21.90 -23.42
CA VAL A 294 17.02 20.53 -23.84
C VAL A 294 17.55 19.51 -22.82
N ALA A 295 18.83 19.63 -22.42
CA ALA A 295 19.43 18.75 -21.42
C ALA A 295 18.70 18.86 -20.06
N ASP A 296 18.42 20.08 -19.60
CA ASP A 296 17.69 20.35 -18.35
C ASP A 296 16.25 19.80 -18.40
N SER A 297 15.59 19.90 -19.55
CA SER A 297 14.24 19.38 -19.74
C SER A 297 14.20 17.86 -19.71
N ARG A 298 15.12 17.19 -20.43
CA ARG A 298 15.23 15.73 -20.41
C ARG A 298 15.59 15.18 -19.03
N TRP A 299 16.51 15.85 -18.33
CA TRP A 299 16.81 15.53 -16.94
C TRP A 299 15.57 15.64 -16.04
N SER A 300 14.80 16.71 -16.22
CA SER A 300 13.56 16.91 -15.46
C SER A 300 12.51 15.84 -15.77
N ILE A 301 12.41 15.35 -17.01
CA ILE A 301 11.53 14.22 -17.37
C ILE A 301 11.89 12.97 -16.55
N ILE A 302 13.17 12.62 -16.42
CA ILE A 302 13.62 11.50 -15.55
C ILE A 302 13.08 11.68 -14.13
N ASN A 303 13.18 12.89 -13.57
CA ASN A 303 12.69 13.19 -12.24
C ASN A 303 11.16 13.12 -12.11
N THR A 304 10.40 13.40 -13.19
CA THR A 304 8.93 13.18 -13.19
C THR A 304 8.54 11.72 -13.06
N TYR A 305 9.44 10.78 -13.36
CA TYR A 305 9.26 9.35 -13.13
C TYR A 305 9.77 8.90 -11.75
N ARG A 306 10.25 9.83 -10.91
CA ARG A 306 10.78 9.59 -9.56
C ARG A 306 11.95 8.61 -9.49
N LEU A 307 12.80 8.49 -10.51
CA LEU A 307 13.94 7.57 -10.46
C LEU A 307 14.84 7.86 -9.23
N PRO A 308 15.32 6.83 -8.52
CA PRO A 308 15.14 5.38 -8.76
C PRO A 308 13.90 4.76 -8.06
N ASN A 309 12.99 5.58 -7.53
CA ASN A 309 11.78 5.19 -6.80
C ASN A 309 10.51 5.24 -7.68
N SER A 310 10.61 4.82 -8.94
CA SER A 310 9.48 4.85 -9.87
C SER A 310 8.36 3.91 -9.43
N ALA A 311 7.11 4.30 -9.68
CA ALA A 311 5.99 3.39 -9.54
C ALA A 311 6.10 2.25 -10.57
N ALA A 312 5.63 1.04 -10.23
CA ALA A 312 5.76 -0.15 -11.09
C ALA A 312 5.25 0.09 -12.52
N HIS A 313 4.09 0.74 -12.67
CA HIS A 313 3.47 1.05 -13.97
C HIS A 313 4.17 2.19 -14.75
N GLU A 314 5.16 2.87 -14.17
CA GLU A 314 5.95 3.90 -14.87
C GLU A 314 7.43 3.54 -15.00
N LEU A 315 7.82 2.36 -14.51
CA LEU A 315 9.21 1.92 -14.37
C LEU A 315 9.95 1.95 -15.71
N GLU A 316 9.40 1.29 -16.72
CA GLU A 316 10.02 1.16 -18.05
C GLU A 316 10.12 2.50 -18.77
N LEU A 317 9.09 3.36 -18.65
CA LEU A 317 9.12 4.70 -19.21
C LEU A 317 10.18 5.57 -18.55
N GLY A 318 10.37 5.43 -17.24
CA GLY A 318 11.42 6.11 -16.49
C GLY A 318 12.83 5.65 -16.86
N ILE A 319 13.04 4.33 -16.99
CA ILE A 319 14.30 3.74 -17.48
C ILE A 319 14.58 4.22 -18.90
N LYS A 320 13.57 4.22 -19.78
CA LYS A 320 13.69 4.72 -21.15
C LYS A 320 14.10 6.20 -21.16
N ALA A 321 13.47 7.05 -20.36
CA ALA A 321 13.84 8.46 -20.26
C ALA A 321 15.30 8.65 -19.82
N ALA A 322 15.78 7.85 -18.87
CA ALA A 322 17.17 7.87 -18.44
C ALA A 322 18.13 7.41 -19.54
N ARG A 323 17.80 6.34 -20.27
CA ARG A 323 18.59 5.87 -21.43
C ARG A 323 18.61 6.90 -22.56
N ASP A 324 17.48 7.54 -22.86
CA ASP A 324 17.38 8.59 -23.88
C ASP A 324 18.22 9.82 -23.51
N PHE A 325 18.31 10.16 -22.22
CA PHE A 325 19.20 11.20 -21.73
C PHE A 325 20.67 10.81 -21.90
N LEU A 326 21.05 9.61 -21.47
CA LEU A 326 22.41 9.08 -21.62
C LEU A 326 22.85 9.06 -23.08
N LYS A 327 21.99 8.67 -24.01
CA LYS A 327 22.31 8.62 -25.45
C LYS A 327 22.62 9.99 -26.05
N GLN A 328 22.00 11.06 -25.55
CA GLN A 328 22.07 12.39 -26.15
C GLN A 328 22.95 13.38 -25.37
N HIS A 329 23.21 13.09 -24.10
CA HIS A 329 23.95 13.96 -23.18
C HIS A 329 24.96 13.13 -22.38
N THR A 330 25.79 12.36 -23.08
CA THR A 330 26.73 11.40 -22.46
C THR A 330 27.72 12.07 -21.50
N ASP A 331 28.14 13.30 -21.80
CA ASP A 331 29.15 14.10 -21.09
C ASP A 331 28.55 15.10 -20.08
N ASP A 332 27.21 15.15 -19.97
CA ASP A 332 26.55 15.99 -18.97
C ASP A 332 26.91 15.48 -17.55
N PRO A 333 27.21 16.36 -16.58
CA PRO A 333 27.52 15.97 -15.19
C PRO A 333 26.49 15.03 -14.56
N ARG A 334 25.22 15.10 -14.99
CA ARG A 334 24.11 14.30 -14.49
C ARG A 334 24.03 12.90 -15.12
N SER A 335 24.85 12.61 -16.13
CA SER A 335 24.91 11.28 -16.77
C SER A 335 25.30 10.17 -15.78
N VAL A 336 26.21 10.48 -14.85
CA VAL A 336 26.60 9.59 -13.73
C VAL A 336 25.37 9.16 -12.91
N TYR A 337 24.42 10.07 -12.68
CA TYR A 337 23.18 9.74 -11.97
C TYR A 337 22.25 8.87 -12.81
N ALA A 338 22.03 9.23 -14.07
CA ALA A 338 21.13 8.48 -14.93
C ALA A 338 21.60 7.02 -15.06
N ALA A 339 22.90 6.78 -15.23
CA ALA A 339 23.47 5.44 -15.29
C ALA A 339 23.33 4.68 -13.95
N TRP A 340 23.68 5.31 -12.83
CA TRP A 340 23.52 4.73 -11.49
C TRP A 340 22.05 4.40 -11.17
N TRP A 341 21.13 5.32 -11.46
CA TRP A 341 19.70 5.14 -11.18
C TRP A 341 19.10 3.99 -11.97
N ILE A 342 19.52 3.74 -13.22
CA ILE A 342 19.06 2.57 -13.97
C ILE A 342 19.38 1.27 -13.19
N ALA A 343 20.61 1.14 -12.68
CA ALA A 343 21.00 -0.03 -11.90
C ALA A 343 20.20 -0.15 -10.59
N GLN A 344 20.04 0.96 -9.86
CA GLN A 344 19.26 1.00 -8.63
C GLN A 344 17.78 0.63 -8.86
N VAL A 345 17.21 1.07 -9.99
CA VAL A 345 15.82 0.77 -10.36
C VAL A 345 15.64 -0.74 -10.57
N TYR A 346 16.51 -1.39 -11.34
CA TYR A 346 16.44 -2.84 -11.54
C TYR A 346 16.60 -3.61 -10.24
N HIS A 347 17.57 -3.21 -9.41
CA HIS A 347 17.81 -3.85 -8.13
C HIS A 347 16.55 -3.77 -7.24
N ARG A 348 15.94 -2.59 -7.11
CA ARG A 348 14.71 -2.40 -6.31
C ARG A 348 13.50 -3.14 -6.86
N ALA A 349 13.44 -3.35 -8.17
CA ALA A 349 12.40 -4.13 -8.83
C ALA A 349 12.61 -5.65 -8.70
N GLY A 350 13.69 -6.11 -8.05
CA GLY A 350 14.02 -7.54 -7.94
C GLY A 350 14.53 -8.16 -9.25
N ARG A 351 14.88 -7.35 -10.26
CA ARG A 351 15.41 -7.79 -11.55
C ARG A 351 16.92 -7.96 -11.46
N SER A 352 17.34 -9.03 -10.77
CA SER A 352 18.73 -9.26 -10.38
C SER A 352 19.73 -9.26 -11.55
N ASP A 353 19.42 -9.92 -12.66
CA ASP A 353 20.34 -10.01 -13.81
C ASP A 353 20.46 -8.68 -14.55
N ASP A 354 19.35 -7.96 -14.73
CA ASP A 354 19.35 -6.60 -15.29
C ASP A 354 20.11 -5.61 -14.39
N ALA A 355 19.97 -5.76 -13.07
CA ALA A 355 20.69 -4.96 -12.10
C ALA A 355 22.21 -5.22 -12.17
N ILE A 356 22.63 -6.48 -12.21
CA ILE A 356 24.04 -6.86 -12.38
C ILE A 356 24.58 -6.30 -13.70
N ALA A 357 23.85 -6.44 -14.81
CA ALA A 357 24.23 -5.90 -16.11
C ALA A 357 24.38 -4.37 -16.06
N ALA A 358 23.42 -3.66 -15.46
CA ALA A 358 23.46 -2.21 -15.34
C ALA A 358 24.57 -1.69 -14.40
N TYR A 359 24.84 -2.38 -13.28
CA TYR A 359 26.00 -2.07 -12.42
C TYR A 359 27.33 -2.29 -13.16
N ASN A 360 27.45 -3.38 -13.92
CA ASN A 360 28.64 -3.65 -14.73
C ASN A 360 28.82 -2.61 -15.84
N ASP A 361 27.73 -2.21 -16.52
CA ASP A 361 27.75 -1.13 -17.50
C ASP A 361 28.19 0.20 -16.85
N PHE A 362 27.73 0.49 -15.62
CA PHE A 362 28.17 1.67 -14.84
C PHE A 362 29.66 1.60 -14.48
N ILE A 363 30.16 0.45 -13.99
CA ILE A 363 31.59 0.23 -13.66
C ILE A 363 32.46 0.38 -14.91
N ALA A 364 31.99 -0.11 -16.06
CA ALA A 364 32.66 0.01 -17.34
C ALA A 364 32.51 1.40 -18.00
N LYS A 365 31.77 2.32 -17.36
CA LYS A 365 31.44 3.66 -17.89
C LYS A 365 30.81 3.60 -19.28
N LYS A 366 29.99 2.57 -19.52
CA LYS A 366 29.29 2.39 -20.78
C LYS A 366 28.11 3.37 -20.86
N ASN A 367 27.95 4.03 -21.99
CA ASN A 367 26.87 5.00 -22.27
C ASN A 367 26.90 6.31 -21.44
N HIS A 368 27.96 6.57 -20.67
CA HIS A 368 28.16 7.87 -20.02
C HIS A 368 29.65 8.22 -19.89
N LYS A 369 29.96 9.51 -19.84
CA LYS A 369 31.32 10.05 -19.73
C LYS A 369 31.35 11.11 -18.64
N LEU A 370 32.46 11.16 -17.91
CA LEU A 370 32.68 12.25 -16.98
C LEU A 370 32.94 13.55 -17.75
N PRO A 371 32.34 14.68 -17.36
CA PRO A 371 32.60 15.99 -17.96
C PRO A 371 34.06 16.41 -17.75
N ALA A 372 34.58 17.30 -18.60
CA ALA A 372 35.91 17.90 -18.46
C ALA A 372 35.87 19.27 -17.73
N GLY A 373 37.03 19.75 -17.28
CA GLY A 373 37.19 21.09 -16.71
C GLY A 373 36.38 21.34 -15.43
N ASP A 374 35.88 22.56 -15.27
CA ASP A 374 35.13 22.99 -14.07
C ASP A 374 33.86 22.17 -13.79
N ALA A 375 33.27 21.58 -14.83
CA ALA A 375 32.06 20.77 -14.70
C ALA A 375 32.33 19.42 -13.97
N LEU A 376 33.58 18.94 -13.94
CA LEU A 376 33.98 17.74 -13.21
C LEU A 376 33.97 17.93 -11.69
N THR A 377 34.23 19.15 -11.23
CA THR A 377 34.38 19.51 -9.81
C THR A 377 33.24 20.39 -9.30
N ALA A 378 32.34 20.81 -10.18
CA ALA A 378 31.11 21.51 -9.80
C ALA A 378 30.16 20.57 -9.02
N ILE A 379 29.69 21.05 -7.86
CA ILE A 379 28.68 20.34 -7.08
C ILE A 379 27.36 20.36 -7.86
N ILE A 380 26.78 19.18 -8.07
CA ILE A 380 25.44 19.07 -8.65
C ILE A 380 24.42 19.47 -7.57
N PRO A 381 23.66 20.56 -7.74
CA PRO A 381 22.86 21.17 -6.67
C PRO A 381 21.77 20.27 -6.07
N ILE A 382 21.34 19.23 -6.79
CA ILE A 382 20.26 18.33 -6.37
C ILE A 382 20.77 17.31 -5.33
N THR A 383 22.07 17.04 -5.28
CA THR A 383 22.60 15.79 -4.71
C THR A 383 23.92 15.90 -3.94
N GLY A 384 24.58 17.06 -3.96
CA GLY A 384 25.66 17.40 -3.00
C GLY A 384 27.04 16.78 -3.27
N GLY A 385 27.29 16.22 -4.46
CA GLY A 385 28.57 15.64 -4.86
C GLY A 385 29.08 16.14 -6.22
N THR A 386 30.39 15.96 -6.46
CA THR A 386 31.01 16.19 -7.78
C THR A 386 30.90 14.92 -8.64
N PRO A 387 30.76 15.02 -9.97
CA PRO A 387 30.73 13.86 -10.85
C PRO A 387 31.86 12.85 -10.59
N ALA A 388 33.09 13.32 -10.39
CA ALA A 388 34.25 12.46 -10.11
C ALA A 388 34.10 11.67 -8.80
N LYS A 389 33.72 12.33 -7.71
CA LYS A 389 33.56 11.69 -6.39
C LYS A 389 32.43 10.69 -6.39
N LEU A 390 31.32 11.02 -7.06
CA LEU A 390 30.15 10.16 -7.17
C LEU A 390 30.46 8.92 -7.99
N GLN A 391 31.14 9.08 -9.11
CA GLN A 391 31.61 7.96 -9.92
C GLN A 391 32.44 6.98 -9.09
N ASP A 392 33.49 7.47 -8.43
CA ASP A 392 34.36 6.62 -7.60
C ASP A 392 33.59 5.92 -6.45
N THR A 393 32.74 6.67 -5.74
CA THR A 393 31.97 6.14 -4.61
C THR A 393 30.99 5.05 -5.07
N TRP A 394 30.30 5.26 -6.19
CA TRP A 394 29.31 4.32 -6.70
C TRP A 394 29.89 3.17 -7.49
N GLU A 395 31.09 3.29 -8.06
CA GLU A 395 31.80 2.14 -8.64
C GLU A 395 32.14 1.11 -7.56
N LYS A 396 32.61 1.59 -6.40
CA LYS A 396 32.85 0.75 -5.23
C LYS A 396 31.54 0.09 -4.79
N GLU A 397 30.48 0.88 -4.62
CA GLU A 397 29.19 0.34 -4.20
C GLU A 397 28.62 -0.65 -5.24
N ALA A 398 28.71 -0.37 -6.54
CA ALA A 398 28.26 -1.26 -7.62
C ALA A 398 28.90 -2.65 -7.54
N LEU A 399 30.23 -2.73 -7.33
CA LEU A 399 30.93 -4.00 -7.21
C LEU A 399 30.47 -4.81 -5.99
N HIS A 400 30.29 -4.13 -4.86
CA HIS A 400 29.73 -4.75 -3.67
C HIS A 400 28.29 -5.25 -3.90
N GLN A 401 27.45 -4.44 -4.55
CA GLN A 401 26.06 -4.79 -4.89
C GLN A 401 25.97 -5.99 -5.83
N VAL A 402 26.81 -6.06 -6.87
CA VAL A 402 26.87 -7.23 -7.76
C VAL A 402 27.19 -8.51 -6.98
N ALA A 403 28.15 -8.45 -6.05
CA ALA A 403 28.49 -9.59 -5.21
C ALA A 403 27.34 -9.99 -4.27
N GLN A 404 26.65 -9.02 -3.66
CA GLN A 404 25.47 -9.27 -2.82
C GLN A 404 24.31 -9.90 -3.62
N ILE A 405 24.03 -9.41 -4.83
CA ILE A 405 22.96 -9.94 -5.68
C ILE A 405 23.28 -11.40 -6.06
N ARG A 406 24.52 -11.69 -6.48
CA ARG A 406 24.95 -13.07 -6.77
C ARG A 406 24.82 -13.98 -5.55
N PHE A 407 25.14 -13.46 -4.36
CA PHE A 407 24.96 -14.20 -3.11
C PHE A 407 23.48 -14.51 -2.86
N GLY A 408 22.58 -13.55 -3.09
CA GLY A 408 21.13 -13.73 -3.00
C GLY A 408 20.57 -14.74 -4.01
N GLN A 409 21.18 -14.84 -5.20
CA GLN A 409 20.88 -15.86 -6.21
C GLN A 409 21.42 -17.27 -5.85
N LYS A 410 21.99 -17.47 -4.65
CA LYS A 410 22.69 -18.70 -4.21
C LYS A 410 23.91 -19.07 -5.07
N LYS A 411 24.43 -18.15 -5.88
CA LYS A 411 25.65 -18.35 -6.68
C LYS A 411 26.88 -18.03 -5.83
N TYR A 412 27.09 -18.78 -4.75
CA TYR A 412 28.04 -18.44 -3.69
C TYR A 412 29.51 -18.40 -4.15
N THR A 413 29.90 -19.25 -5.10
CA THR A 413 31.24 -19.26 -5.71
C THR A 413 31.48 -17.99 -6.52
N GLU A 414 30.54 -17.65 -7.39
CA GLU A 414 30.55 -16.42 -8.18
C GLU A 414 30.50 -15.16 -7.31
N ALA A 415 29.71 -15.17 -6.23
CA ALA A 415 29.61 -14.09 -5.28
C ALA A 415 30.94 -13.88 -4.52
N SER A 416 31.56 -14.97 -4.08
CA SER A 416 32.88 -14.93 -3.41
C SER A 416 33.95 -14.37 -4.33
N ALA A 417 33.96 -14.75 -5.60
CA ALA A 417 34.86 -14.17 -6.60
C ALA A 417 34.63 -12.66 -6.80
N ALA A 418 33.36 -12.22 -6.82
CA ALA A 418 33.02 -10.80 -6.93
C ALA A 418 33.43 -10.00 -5.67
N PHE A 419 33.21 -10.54 -4.47
CA PHE A 419 33.71 -9.94 -3.23
C PHE A 419 35.23 -9.84 -3.19
N GLN A 420 35.94 -10.88 -3.66
CA GLN A 420 37.40 -10.87 -3.75
C GLN A 420 37.88 -9.82 -4.76
N SER A 421 37.18 -9.67 -5.89
CA SER A 421 37.47 -8.62 -6.88
C SER A 421 37.36 -7.22 -6.27
N TYR A 422 36.34 -6.95 -5.44
CA TYR A 422 36.24 -5.70 -4.69
C TYR A 422 37.45 -5.48 -3.78
N ILE A 423 37.81 -6.49 -2.97
CA ILE A 423 38.94 -6.40 -2.02
C ILE A 423 40.26 -6.10 -2.75
N ASN A 424 40.50 -6.79 -3.86
CA ASN A 424 41.73 -6.60 -4.65
C ASN A 424 41.80 -5.21 -5.28
N LYS A 425 40.65 -4.67 -5.73
CA LYS A 425 40.59 -3.37 -6.40
C LYS A 425 40.55 -2.19 -5.41
N TYR A 426 39.95 -2.37 -4.24
CA TYR A 426 39.77 -1.34 -3.21
C TYR A 426 40.10 -1.89 -1.82
N PRO A 427 41.39 -2.09 -1.50
CA PRO A 427 41.82 -2.62 -0.21
C PRO A 427 41.41 -1.72 0.98
N ASP A 428 41.32 -0.40 0.76
CA ASP A 428 40.86 0.57 1.76
C ASP A 428 39.40 1.02 1.53
N GLY A 429 38.62 0.22 0.78
CA GLY A 429 37.24 0.53 0.42
C GLY A 429 36.27 0.40 1.60
N PRO A 430 35.16 1.18 1.64
CA PRO A 430 34.21 1.17 2.75
C PRO A 430 33.52 -0.19 2.98
N GLN A 431 33.44 -1.03 1.94
CA GLN A 431 32.81 -2.35 2.03
C GLN A 431 33.81 -3.49 2.24
N TRP A 432 35.10 -3.21 2.45
CA TRP A 432 36.13 -4.25 2.53
C TRP A 432 35.81 -5.34 3.56
N ALA A 433 35.44 -4.95 4.78
CA ALA A 433 35.09 -5.88 5.86
C ALA A 433 33.83 -6.69 5.54
N ASN A 434 32.87 -6.07 4.83
CA ASN A 434 31.65 -6.74 4.38
C ASN A 434 31.96 -7.77 3.29
N CYS A 435 32.84 -7.45 2.34
CA CYS A 435 33.29 -8.36 1.30
C CYS A 435 34.04 -9.56 1.88
N GLN A 436 34.93 -9.36 2.86
CA GLN A 436 35.62 -10.46 3.54
C GLN A 436 34.64 -11.42 4.21
N ARG A 437 33.71 -10.87 4.99
CA ARG A 437 32.63 -11.65 5.61
C ARG A 437 31.76 -12.33 4.57
N GLY A 438 31.51 -11.70 3.42
CA GLY A 438 30.79 -12.26 2.28
C GLY A 438 31.46 -13.52 1.72
N ILE A 439 32.79 -13.51 1.57
CA ILE A 439 33.57 -14.69 1.14
C ILE A 439 33.47 -15.82 2.15
N ILE A 440 33.68 -15.53 3.44
CA ILE A 440 33.58 -16.53 4.51
C ILE A 440 32.16 -17.13 4.55
N ASN A 441 31.13 -16.28 4.43
CA ASN A 441 29.74 -16.73 4.33
C ASN A 441 29.48 -17.58 3.09
N GLY A 442 30.06 -17.23 1.95
CA GLY A 442 29.95 -17.99 0.71
C GLY A 442 30.54 -19.38 0.85
N GLN A 443 31.73 -19.51 1.44
CA GLN A 443 32.37 -20.79 1.72
C GLN A 443 31.50 -21.68 2.63
N TYR A 444 30.94 -21.09 3.69
CA TYR A 444 30.02 -21.80 4.58
C TYR A 444 28.76 -22.30 3.85
N GLN A 445 28.17 -21.47 2.98
CA GLN A 445 26.96 -21.86 2.24
C GLN A 445 27.24 -22.94 1.20
N VAL A 446 28.38 -22.90 0.49
CA VAL A 446 28.78 -23.98 -0.43
C VAL A 446 28.91 -25.32 0.31
N ALA A 447 29.40 -25.31 1.56
CA ALA A 447 29.45 -26.50 2.39
C ALA A 447 28.05 -26.96 2.84
N MET A 448 27.14 -26.03 3.14
CA MET A 448 25.74 -26.34 3.47
C MET A 448 24.95 -26.90 2.27
N ASP A 449 25.15 -26.37 1.05
CA ASP A 449 24.53 -26.90 -0.16
C ASP A 449 24.91 -28.38 -0.38
N ALA A 450 26.17 -28.75 -0.09
CA ALA A 450 26.60 -30.14 -0.15
C ALA A 450 25.90 -31.03 0.91
N VAL A 451 25.52 -30.47 2.07
CA VAL A 451 24.72 -31.19 3.08
C VAL A 451 23.29 -31.38 2.58
N GLU A 452 22.68 -30.35 2.00
CA GLU A 452 21.32 -30.41 1.44
C GLU A 452 21.23 -31.41 0.29
N ALA A 453 22.26 -31.47 -0.55
CA ALA A 453 22.42 -32.47 -1.61
C ALA A 453 22.77 -33.88 -1.10
N LYS A 454 22.90 -34.09 0.23
CA LYS A 454 23.32 -35.34 0.87
C LYS A 454 24.72 -35.83 0.46
N GLU A 455 25.56 -34.94 -0.08
CA GLU A 455 26.96 -35.20 -0.43
C GLU A 455 27.86 -35.09 0.82
N TYR A 456 27.57 -35.88 1.86
CA TYR A 456 28.14 -35.69 3.20
C TYR A 456 29.68 -35.74 3.27
N ALA A 457 30.33 -36.58 2.45
CA ALA A 457 31.79 -36.64 2.40
C ALA A 457 32.40 -35.33 1.88
N LYS A 458 31.79 -34.74 0.85
CA LYS A 458 32.19 -33.44 0.28
C LYS A 458 31.90 -32.31 1.27
N ALA A 459 30.71 -32.30 1.87
CA ALA A 459 30.35 -31.33 2.91
C ALA A 459 31.35 -31.34 4.07
N ARG A 460 31.74 -32.52 4.54
CA ARG A 460 32.74 -32.67 5.59
C ARG A 460 34.08 -32.05 5.20
N LYS A 461 34.60 -32.38 4.01
CA LYS A 461 35.86 -31.81 3.50
C LYS A 461 35.81 -30.28 3.42
N LEU A 462 34.70 -29.72 2.94
CA LEU A 462 34.50 -28.27 2.83
C LEU A 462 34.46 -27.60 4.21
N PHE A 463 33.76 -28.19 5.17
CA PHE A 463 33.71 -27.67 6.54
C PHE A 463 35.03 -27.80 7.28
N GLU A 464 35.78 -28.88 7.08
CA GLU A 464 37.13 -29.02 7.65
C GLU A 464 38.08 -27.96 7.10
N ALA A 465 38.05 -27.70 5.79
CA ALA A 465 38.78 -26.58 5.19
C ALA A 465 38.32 -25.23 5.76
N PHE A 466 37.01 -25.03 5.92
CA PHE A 466 36.45 -23.81 6.54
C PHE A 466 36.95 -23.60 7.96
N LEU A 467 36.91 -24.62 8.81
CA LEU A 467 37.37 -24.57 10.21
C LEU A 467 38.88 -24.33 10.31
N THR A 468 39.65 -24.84 9.34
CA THR A 468 41.10 -24.65 9.27
C THR A 468 41.44 -23.20 8.90
N ALA A 469 40.74 -22.65 7.91
CA ALA A 469 40.91 -21.27 7.47
C ALA A 469 40.32 -20.24 8.46
N ASN A 470 39.27 -20.61 9.20
CA ASN A 470 38.51 -19.71 10.09
C ASN A 470 38.32 -20.34 11.50
N PRO A 471 39.39 -20.61 12.26
CA PRO A 471 39.30 -21.36 13.52
C PRO A 471 38.54 -20.65 14.65
N LEU A 472 38.42 -19.32 14.57
CA LEU A 472 37.71 -18.47 15.54
C LEU A 472 36.30 -18.08 15.08
N ASP A 473 35.81 -18.62 13.96
CA ASP A 473 34.47 -18.32 13.48
C ASP A 473 33.41 -18.83 14.47
N SER A 474 32.45 -17.98 14.82
CA SER A 474 31.35 -18.30 15.73
C SER A 474 30.57 -19.57 15.36
N ARG A 475 30.57 -19.96 14.08
CA ARG A 475 29.87 -21.16 13.58
C ARG A 475 30.64 -22.46 13.82
N ALA A 476 31.84 -22.42 14.38
CA ALA A 476 32.66 -23.62 14.54
C ALA A 476 31.98 -24.71 15.39
N ALA A 477 31.31 -24.32 16.49
CA ALA A 477 30.54 -25.25 17.32
C ALA A 477 29.39 -25.90 16.54
N ARG A 478 28.66 -25.12 15.74
CA ARG A 478 27.57 -25.60 14.87
C ARG A 478 28.05 -26.56 13.80
N ILE A 479 29.23 -26.32 13.21
CA ILE A 479 29.84 -27.23 12.23
C ILE A 479 30.19 -28.57 12.88
N LEU A 480 30.81 -28.56 14.06
CA LEU A 480 31.11 -29.81 14.78
C LEU A 480 29.84 -30.57 15.21
N PHE A 481 28.79 -29.85 15.59
CA PHE A 481 27.48 -30.46 15.86
C PHE A 481 26.94 -31.20 14.63
N LEU A 482 27.09 -30.58 13.45
CA LEU A 482 26.66 -31.16 12.18
C LEU A 482 27.43 -32.42 11.81
N PHE A 483 28.73 -32.52 12.13
CA PHE A 483 29.47 -33.77 11.94
C PHE A 483 28.88 -34.93 12.74
N GLY A 484 28.52 -34.72 14.00
CA GLY A 484 27.83 -35.74 14.78
C GLY A 484 26.41 -36.02 14.26
N GLN A 485 25.70 -35.01 13.74
CA GLN A 485 24.38 -35.20 13.11
C GLN A 485 24.46 -36.07 11.85
N ILE A 486 25.46 -35.83 10.99
CA ILE A 486 25.72 -36.63 9.79
C ILE A 486 26.08 -38.06 10.17
N ALA A 487 26.94 -38.25 11.17
CA ALA A 487 27.30 -39.57 11.67
C ALA A 487 26.09 -40.32 12.27
N TYR A 488 25.22 -39.62 13.01
CA TYR A 488 23.98 -40.18 13.54
C TYR A 488 23.03 -40.61 12.43
N GLN A 489 22.83 -39.77 11.41
CA GLN A 489 21.97 -40.12 10.27
C GLN A 489 22.51 -41.35 9.54
N SER A 490 23.83 -41.42 9.33
CA SER A 490 24.47 -42.59 8.73
C SER A 490 24.26 -43.87 9.57
N ALA A 491 24.26 -43.77 10.90
CA ALA A 491 23.96 -44.89 11.79
C ALA A 491 22.49 -45.30 11.73
N ALA A 492 21.56 -44.35 11.70
CA ALA A 492 20.13 -44.62 11.55
C ALA A 492 19.78 -45.24 10.19
N ASP A 493 20.42 -44.78 9.10
CA ASP A 493 20.28 -45.36 7.77
C ASP A 493 20.87 -46.78 7.68
N LEU A 494 21.80 -47.12 8.57
CA LEU A 494 22.33 -48.47 8.70
C LEU A 494 21.39 -49.36 9.52
N GLU A 495 20.85 -48.85 10.63
CA GLU A 495 19.85 -49.52 11.48
C GLU A 495 18.59 -49.89 10.69
N SER A 496 18.06 -48.97 9.86
CA SER A 496 16.84 -49.23 9.08
C SER A 496 16.97 -50.40 8.11
N LYS A 497 18.19 -50.72 7.66
CA LYS A 497 18.47 -51.86 6.77
C LYS A 497 18.44 -53.21 7.49
N GLN A 498 18.43 -53.25 8.83
CA GLN A 498 18.33 -54.49 9.58
C GLN A 498 16.96 -55.16 9.39
N ASP A 499 15.90 -54.36 9.39
CA ASP A 499 14.52 -54.85 9.30
C ASP A 499 13.90 -54.67 7.90
N ASP A 500 14.64 -54.06 6.96
CA ASP A 500 14.17 -53.85 5.59
C ASP A 500 13.97 -55.20 4.86
N PRO A 501 12.74 -55.50 4.37
CA PRO A 501 12.46 -56.71 3.61
C PRO A 501 13.13 -56.73 2.22
N GLN A 502 13.59 -55.58 1.70
CA GLN A 502 14.27 -55.47 0.40
C GLN A 502 15.78 -55.74 0.48
N VAL A 503 16.38 -55.73 1.68
CA VAL A 503 17.81 -56.01 1.87
C VAL A 503 18.00 -57.52 2.06
N ALA A 504 18.82 -58.13 1.19
CA ALA A 504 19.13 -59.55 1.27
C ALA A 504 19.71 -59.93 2.65
N ALA A 505 19.29 -61.07 3.21
CA ALA A 505 19.62 -61.46 4.59
C ALA A 505 21.14 -61.45 4.91
N LYS A 506 22.01 -61.80 3.96
CA LYS A 506 23.47 -61.76 4.12
C LYS A 506 24.09 -60.36 4.03
N ALA A 507 23.34 -59.38 3.52
CA ALA A 507 23.75 -57.98 3.39
C ALA A 507 23.17 -57.09 4.51
N LYS A 508 22.34 -57.66 5.40
CA LYS A 508 21.79 -56.94 6.56
C LYS A 508 22.91 -56.63 7.55
N PRO A 509 23.02 -55.38 8.04
CA PRO A 509 24.04 -55.02 9.00
C PRO A 509 23.81 -55.73 10.34
N THR A 510 24.89 -56.17 10.98
CA THR A 510 24.82 -56.78 12.31
C THR A 510 24.49 -55.72 13.36
N ASP A 511 23.88 -56.14 14.48
CA ASP A 511 23.62 -55.26 15.63
C ASP A 511 24.91 -54.57 16.12
N ASP A 512 26.02 -55.31 16.16
CA ASP A 512 27.34 -54.74 16.50
C ASP A 512 27.80 -53.65 15.53
N ALA A 513 27.55 -53.81 14.23
CA ALA A 513 27.90 -52.80 13.22
C ALA A 513 27.08 -51.51 13.39
N VAL A 514 25.79 -51.64 13.72
CA VAL A 514 24.91 -50.49 14.00
C VAL A 514 25.32 -49.80 15.30
N LYS A 515 25.56 -50.55 16.37
CA LYS A 515 26.09 -50.01 17.64
C LYS A 515 27.44 -49.31 17.45
N ALA A 516 28.32 -49.86 16.62
CA ALA A 516 29.59 -49.22 16.27
C ALA A 516 29.39 -47.90 15.50
N ALA A 517 28.41 -47.82 14.60
CA ALA A 517 28.08 -46.57 13.89
C ALA A 517 27.56 -45.48 14.84
N TYR A 518 26.70 -45.83 15.81
CA TYR A 518 26.25 -44.89 16.83
C TYR A 518 27.37 -44.42 17.76
N ARG A 519 28.35 -45.28 18.08
CA ARG A 519 29.56 -44.87 18.82
C ARG A 519 30.40 -43.82 18.07
N LYS A 520 30.44 -43.88 16.72
CA LYS A 520 31.10 -42.82 15.91
C LYS A 520 30.38 -41.48 16.05
N ALA A 521 29.04 -41.47 16.06
CA ALA A 521 28.26 -40.25 16.28
C ALA A 521 28.51 -39.65 17.67
N ILE A 522 28.58 -40.52 18.69
CA ILE A 522 28.96 -40.11 20.06
C ILE A 522 30.35 -39.47 20.05
N ALA A 523 31.35 -40.07 19.38
CA ALA A 523 32.71 -39.54 19.35
C ALA A 523 32.78 -38.13 18.74
N GLU A 524 32.05 -37.86 17.65
CA GLU A 524 31.99 -36.52 17.03
C GLU A 524 31.34 -35.49 17.95
N TRP A 525 30.25 -35.86 18.62
CA TRP A 525 29.60 -34.96 19.59
C TRP A 525 30.40 -34.80 20.88
N GLN A 526 31.15 -35.81 21.32
CA GLN A 526 32.09 -35.68 22.44
C GLN A 526 33.21 -34.71 22.10
N ARG A 527 33.73 -34.74 20.86
CA ARG A 527 34.70 -33.76 20.37
C ARG A 527 34.15 -32.33 20.45
N LEU A 528 32.89 -32.11 20.06
CA LEU A 528 32.20 -30.83 20.24
C LEU A 528 32.12 -30.42 21.71
N VAL A 529 31.61 -31.30 22.58
CA VAL A 529 31.45 -31.02 24.03
C VAL A 529 32.80 -30.72 24.69
N SER A 530 33.87 -31.38 24.26
CA SER A 530 35.22 -31.14 24.77
C SER A 530 35.82 -29.82 24.29
N LYS A 531 35.61 -29.44 23.02
CA LYS A 531 36.22 -28.24 22.43
C LYS A 531 35.43 -26.97 22.73
N TYR A 532 34.11 -27.07 22.84
CA TYR A 532 33.20 -25.95 23.10
C TYR A 532 32.23 -26.25 24.24
N PRO A 533 32.74 -26.53 25.47
CA PRO A 533 31.88 -26.77 26.63
C PRO A 533 31.04 -25.52 26.93
N GLY A 534 29.81 -25.70 27.42
CA GLY A 534 28.92 -24.60 27.81
C GLY A 534 28.12 -23.97 26.66
N THR A 535 28.39 -24.32 25.40
CA THR A 535 27.61 -23.84 24.24
C THR A 535 26.25 -24.54 24.11
N GLU A 536 25.29 -23.90 23.43
CA GLU A 536 23.98 -24.51 23.16
C GLU A 536 24.13 -25.79 22.31
N GLU A 537 24.99 -25.77 21.30
CA GLU A 537 25.29 -26.95 20.47
C GLU A 537 25.82 -28.11 21.29
N SER A 538 26.73 -27.84 22.25
CA SER A 538 27.23 -28.87 23.16
C SER A 538 26.17 -29.40 24.12
N SER A 539 25.20 -28.58 24.53
CA SER A 539 24.06 -29.00 25.36
C SER A 539 23.18 -30.01 24.61
N VAL A 540 22.83 -29.69 23.36
CA VAL A 540 22.05 -30.58 22.50
C VAL A 540 22.82 -31.86 22.19
N ALA A 541 24.12 -31.76 21.90
CA ALA A 541 24.98 -32.90 21.63
C ALA A 541 25.07 -33.87 22.82
N LEU A 542 25.30 -33.34 24.03
CA LEU A 542 25.42 -34.17 25.24
C LEU A 542 24.10 -34.85 25.61
N TYR A 543 22.96 -34.18 25.40
CA TYR A 543 21.65 -34.79 25.56
C TYR A 543 21.42 -35.94 24.57
N ARG A 544 21.78 -35.75 23.30
CA ARG A 544 21.68 -36.80 22.27
C ARG A 544 22.62 -37.97 22.52
N ILE A 545 23.81 -37.73 23.05
CA ILE A 545 24.71 -38.80 23.52
C ILE A 545 23.98 -39.66 24.57
N GLY A 546 23.32 -39.04 25.56
CA GLY A 546 22.54 -39.75 26.57
C GLY A 546 21.41 -40.59 25.97
N LEU A 547 20.67 -40.05 24.99
CA LEU A 547 19.61 -40.78 24.29
C LEU A 547 20.14 -41.99 23.50
N ILE A 548 21.29 -41.86 22.83
CA ILE A 548 21.91 -42.99 22.12
C ILE A 548 22.30 -44.09 23.11
N TYR A 549 22.93 -43.74 24.23
CA TYR A 549 23.26 -44.73 25.26
C TYR A 549 22.02 -45.44 25.79
N GLU A 550 20.95 -44.69 26.04
CA GLU A 550 19.71 -45.22 26.60
C GLU A 550 18.92 -46.09 25.62
N GLU A 551 18.65 -45.57 24.42
CA GLU A 551 17.67 -46.15 23.49
C GLU A 551 18.31 -47.05 22.43
N LYS A 552 19.58 -46.79 22.06
CA LYS A 552 20.25 -47.49 20.95
C LYS A 552 21.30 -48.49 21.43
N LEU A 553 22.03 -48.18 22.51
CA LEU A 553 23.06 -49.06 23.04
C LEU A 553 22.57 -49.90 24.23
N GLY A 554 21.47 -49.50 24.89
CA GLY A 554 20.96 -50.16 26.10
C GLY A 554 21.86 -49.98 27.33
N ASP A 555 22.83 -49.07 27.28
CA ASP A 555 23.77 -48.78 28.37
C ASP A 555 23.20 -47.66 29.25
N LEU A 556 22.27 -48.05 30.13
CA LEU A 556 21.53 -47.12 31.00
C LEU A 556 22.46 -46.38 31.98
N ALA A 557 23.58 -46.99 32.38
CA ALA A 557 24.57 -46.38 33.25
C ALA A 557 25.31 -45.25 32.53
N ALA A 558 25.80 -45.49 31.32
CA ALA A 558 26.44 -44.45 30.50
C ALA A 558 25.47 -43.32 30.13
N ALA A 559 24.19 -43.65 29.88
CA ALA A 559 23.15 -42.66 29.64
C ALA A 559 22.98 -41.70 30.84
N LEU A 560 22.90 -42.25 32.06
CA LEU A 560 22.81 -41.45 33.29
C LEU A 560 24.04 -40.58 33.50
N VAL A 561 25.25 -41.07 33.21
CA VAL A 561 26.48 -40.26 33.27
C VAL A 561 26.40 -39.08 32.30
N ALA A 562 25.98 -39.31 31.06
CA ALA A 562 25.82 -38.25 30.06
C ALA A 562 24.77 -37.22 30.48
N TYR A 563 23.59 -37.65 30.95
CA TYR A 563 22.52 -36.75 31.40
C TYR A 563 22.91 -35.96 32.66
N ARG A 564 23.58 -36.58 33.64
CA ARG A 564 24.03 -35.88 34.86
C ARG A 564 25.12 -34.86 34.58
N LYS A 565 25.98 -35.13 33.59
CA LYS A 565 27.01 -34.17 33.13
C LYS A 565 26.37 -32.92 32.50
N LEU A 566 25.14 -33.00 31.99
CA LEU A 566 24.49 -31.89 31.32
C LEU A 566 23.83 -30.93 32.32
N SER A 567 24.54 -29.85 32.66
CA SER A 567 24.08 -28.80 33.56
C SER A 567 23.79 -27.43 32.89
N TRP A 568 23.98 -27.31 31.57
CA TRP A 568 23.85 -26.05 30.82
C TRP A 568 22.98 -26.18 29.55
N GLY A 569 22.62 -25.03 28.97
CA GLY A 569 21.87 -24.93 27.71
C GLY A 569 20.43 -25.43 27.77
N SER A 570 19.74 -25.41 26.63
CA SER A 570 18.29 -25.68 26.57
C SER A 570 17.92 -27.11 26.99
N LYS A 571 18.83 -28.08 26.88
CA LYS A 571 18.56 -29.49 27.18
C LYS A 571 18.87 -29.91 28.61
N ALA A 572 19.39 -29.03 29.47
CA ALA A 572 19.61 -29.33 30.87
C ALA A 572 18.31 -29.67 31.63
N GLY A 573 17.19 -29.02 31.29
CA GLY A 573 15.87 -29.37 31.82
C GLY A 573 15.45 -30.79 31.42
N ASN A 574 15.58 -31.12 30.12
CA ASN A 574 15.25 -32.44 29.58
C ASN A 574 16.12 -33.55 30.19
N ALA A 575 17.43 -33.33 30.34
CA ALA A 575 18.32 -34.29 30.96
C ALA A 575 17.96 -34.55 32.44
N ARG A 576 17.67 -33.50 33.22
CA ARG A 576 17.18 -33.66 34.60
C ARG A 576 15.88 -34.44 34.67
N ALA A 577 14.93 -34.16 33.78
CA ALA A 577 13.68 -34.90 33.69
C ALA A 577 13.93 -36.38 33.34
N ARG A 578 14.87 -36.66 32.43
CA ARG A 578 15.22 -38.04 32.06
C ARG A 578 15.91 -38.79 33.19
N VAL A 579 16.84 -38.15 33.91
CA VAL A 579 17.43 -38.70 35.14
C VAL A 579 16.33 -39.03 36.14
N ALA A 580 15.42 -38.10 36.43
CA ALA A 580 14.31 -38.32 37.35
C ALA A 580 13.40 -39.47 36.89
N LEU A 581 13.09 -39.57 35.59
CA LEU A 581 12.29 -40.65 35.02
C LEU A 581 13.00 -42.01 35.13
N MET A 582 14.32 -42.06 34.94
CA MET A 582 15.11 -43.31 35.01
C MET A 582 15.29 -43.79 36.44
N THR A 583 15.51 -42.88 37.40
CA THR A 583 15.84 -43.24 38.78
C THR A 583 14.64 -43.36 39.72
N LYS A 584 13.48 -42.78 39.39
CA LYS A 584 12.28 -42.88 40.23
C LYS A 584 11.58 -44.23 40.02
N PRO A 585 11.06 -44.86 41.08
CA PRO A 585 10.10 -45.95 40.93
C PRO A 585 8.84 -45.46 40.22
N SER A 586 8.26 -46.32 39.39
CA SER A 586 6.98 -46.05 38.73
C SER A 586 6.17 -47.32 38.56
N LEU A 587 4.86 -47.21 38.76
CA LEU A 587 3.88 -48.28 38.60
C LEU A 587 2.70 -47.73 37.79
N VAL A 588 2.41 -48.35 36.65
CA VAL A 588 1.28 -47.98 35.78
C VAL A 588 0.51 -49.24 35.42
N LEU A 589 -0.80 -49.21 35.68
CA LEU A 589 -1.71 -50.31 35.40
C LEU A 589 -2.76 -49.90 34.38
N GLN A 590 -2.95 -50.70 33.35
CA GLN A 590 -3.91 -50.42 32.28
C GLN A 590 -4.67 -51.68 31.85
N THR A 591 -5.97 -51.54 31.68
CA THR A 591 -6.79 -52.52 30.97
C THR A 591 -6.91 -52.10 29.52
N GLY A 592 -6.31 -52.87 28.60
CA GLY A 592 -6.21 -52.45 27.19
C GLY A 592 -7.52 -52.51 26.41
N ARG A 593 -8.45 -53.40 26.80
CA ARG A 593 -9.74 -53.58 26.13
C ARG A 593 -10.74 -54.31 27.00
N LYS A 594 -11.98 -54.36 26.51
CA LYS A 594 -13.00 -55.29 26.98
C LYS A 594 -12.73 -56.71 26.46
N PHE A 595 -12.96 -57.70 27.31
CA PHE A 595 -12.78 -59.12 27.01
C PHE A 595 -14.11 -59.82 26.81
N ARG A 596 -14.12 -60.90 26.04
CA ARG A 596 -15.26 -61.79 25.82
C ARG A 596 -15.19 -62.99 26.76
N THR A 597 -16.31 -63.71 26.89
CA THR A 597 -16.41 -64.84 27.83
C THR A 597 -15.55 -66.05 27.45
N ASP A 598 -15.08 -66.14 26.21
CA ASP A 598 -14.11 -67.13 25.71
C ASP A 598 -12.65 -66.67 25.80
N GLU A 599 -12.41 -65.41 26.16
CA GLU A 599 -11.07 -64.84 26.30
C GLU A 599 -10.61 -64.85 27.76
N LYS A 600 -9.30 -64.88 27.97
CA LYS A 600 -8.65 -64.65 29.27
C LYS A 600 -8.41 -63.15 29.46
N PRO A 601 -9.03 -62.50 30.46
CA PRO A 601 -8.77 -61.10 30.72
C PRO A 601 -7.35 -60.87 31.21
N MET A 602 -6.68 -59.86 30.64
CA MET A 602 -5.31 -59.49 30.98
C MET A 602 -5.23 -58.00 31.29
N VAL A 603 -4.45 -57.62 32.28
CA VAL A 603 -4.07 -56.23 32.54
C VAL A 603 -2.59 -56.03 32.22
N LYS A 604 -2.25 -54.88 31.64
CA LYS A 604 -0.88 -54.51 31.32
C LYS A 604 -0.31 -53.72 32.49
N LEU A 605 0.75 -54.25 33.08
CA LEU A 605 1.53 -53.60 34.11
C LEU A 605 2.85 -53.10 33.51
N THR A 606 3.12 -51.81 33.69
CA THR A 606 4.42 -51.22 33.38
C THR A 606 5.05 -50.75 34.69
N THR A 607 6.24 -51.24 34.98
CA THR A 607 7.01 -50.87 36.17
C THR A 607 8.40 -50.34 35.80
N ARG A 608 9.00 -49.61 36.74
CA ARG A 608 10.42 -49.27 36.72
C ARG A 608 10.91 -49.20 38.16
N ASN A 609 12.07 -49.78 38.45
CA ASN A 609 12.66 -49.83 39.79
C ASN A 609 11.75 -50.47 40.86
N ILE A 610 10.85 -51.38 40.47
CA ILE A 610 9.99 -52.17 41.37
C ILE A 610 10.21 -53.64 41.03
N LYS A 611 10.52 -54.46 42.04
CA LYS A 611 10.91 -55.88 41.85
C LYS A 611 9.72 -56.84 41.90
N LYS A 612 8.73 -56.54 42.74
CA LYS A 612 7.53 -57.35 42.93
C LYS A 612 6.35 -56.45 43.27
N VAL A 613 5.14 -56.95 43.01
CA VAL A 613 3.87 -56.26 43.33
C VAL A 613 2.85 -57.24 43.89
N THR A 614 1.93 -56.74 44.70
CA THR A 614 0.74 -57.47 45.17
C THR A 614 -0.46 -57.08 44.30
N VAL A 615 -1.22 -58.07 43.83
CA VAL A 615 -2.42 -57.90 43.00
C VAL A 615 -3.64 -58.32 43.80
N LYS A 616 -4.68 -57.47 43.83
CA LYS A 616 -5.95 -57.70 44.52
C LYS A 616 -7.12 -57.53 43.54
N GLN A 617 -8.08 -58.46 43.60
CA GLN A 617 -9.27 -58.47 42.76
C GLN A 617 -10.54 -58.22 43.57
N TYR A 618 -11.43 -57.38 43.05
CA TYR A 618 -12.74 -57.09 43.65
C TYR A 618 -13.84 -57.11 42.58
N PHE A 619 -14.82 -58.00 42.67
CA PHE A 619 -15.98 -57.99 41.77
C PHE A 619 -16.91 -56.81 42.08
N LEU A 620 -17.38 -56.15 41.03
CA LEU A 620 -18.17 -54.92 41.11
C LEU A 620 -19.52 -55.09 40.44
N ASP A 621 -20.60 -54.72 41.15
CA ASP A 621 -21.89 -54.45 40.51
C ASP A 621 -21.82 -53.12 39.76
N LEU A 622 -21.56 -53.20 38.45
CA LEU A 622 -21.41 -52.04 37.60
C LEU A 622 -22.74 -51.30 37.33
N GLU A 623 -23.90 -51.96 37.45
CA GLU A 623 -25.19 -51.26 37.35
C GLU A 623 -25.38 -50.35 38.57
N ALA A 624 -25.17 -50.87 39.78
CA ALA A 624 -25.25 -50.09 41.01
C ALA A 624 -24.27 -48.91 40.98
N TYR A 625 -23.03 -49.15 40.52
CA TYR A 625 -22.04 -48.10 40.32
C TYR A 625 -22.52 -47.03 39.33
N PHE A 626 -22.94 -47.42 38.13
CA PHE A 626 -23.41 -46.48 37.10
C PHE A 626 -24.64 -45.68 37.55
N ARG A 627 -25.54 -46.26 38.35
CA ARG A 627 -26.69 -45.55 38.91
C ARG A 627 -26.27 -44.46 39.91
N LYS A 628 -25.21 -44.70 40.68
CA LYS A 628 -24.68 -43.75 41.67
C LYS A 628 -23.80 -42.67 41.04
N THR A 629 -22.96 -43.03 40.08
CA THR A 629 -21.92 -42.14 39.53
C THR A 629 -22.25 -41.59 38.15
N HIS A 630 -23.23 -42.18 37.46
CA HIS A 630 -23.60 -41.89 36.08
C HIS A 630 -22.45 -42.08 35.07
N ALA A 631 -21.42 -42.84 35.44
CA ALA A 631 -20.29 -43.18 34.60
C ALA A 631 -19.77 -44.58 34.95
N ILE A 632 -18.96 -45.16 34.07
CA ILE A 632 -18.22 -46.41 34.34
C ILE A 632 -16.72 -46.17 34.56
N GLY A 633 -16.27 -44.91 34.52
CA GLY A 633 -14.88 -44.48 34.79
C GLY A 633 -14.72 -43.89 36.20
N ASN A 634 -13.56 -43.28 36.51
CA ASN A 634 -13.23 -42.73 37.84
C ASN A 634 -13.26 -43.76 38.97
N ILE A 635 -12.80 -44.97 38.64
CA ILE A 635 -12.75 -46.10 39.54
C ILE A 635 -11.74 -45.91 40.68
N ASP A 636 -10.69 -45.11 40.45
CA ASP A 636 -9.61 -44.87 41.40
C ASP A 636 -10.06 -44.16 42.69
N HIS A 637 -11.28 -43.60 42.71
CA HIS A 637 -11.88 -42.98 43.89
C HIS A 637 -12.73 -43.94 44.73
N LEU A 638 -12.89 -45.19 44.32
CA LEU A 638 -13.54 -46.20 45.14
C LEU A 638 -12.62 -46.53 46.32
N ASP A 639 -13.10 -46.26 47.53
CA ASP A 639 -12.42 -46.69 48.75
C ASP A 639 -12.57 -48.21 48.91
N ILE A 640 -11.63 -48.93 48.33
CA ILE A 640 -11.53 -50.39 48.39
C ILE A 640 -10.71 -50.87 49.59
N ALA A 641 -10.13 -49.96 50.38
CA ALA A 641 -9.24 -50.32 51.49
C ALA A 641 -9.99 -51.02 52.64
N LEU A 642 -11.30 -50.78 52.77
CA LEU A 642 -12.17 -51.37 53.78
C LEU A 642 -12.93 -52.61 53.27
N ILE A 643 -12.69 -53.06 52.04
CA ILE A 643 -13.35 -54.21 51.42
C ILE A 643 -12.33 -55.36 51.35
N GLU A 644 -12.72 -56.56 51.75
CA GLU A 644 -11.86 -57.74 51.59
C GLU A 644 -11.79 -58.14 50.11
N PRO A 645 -10.60 -58.35 49.53
CA PRO A 645 -10.47 -58.75 48.13
C PRO A 645 -10.98 -60.18 47.91
N ASP A 646 -11.67 -60.41 46.79
CA ASP A 646 -12.09 -61.76 46.38
C ASP A 646 -10.89 -62.68 46.13
N LYS A 647 -9.76 -62.09 45.70
CA LYS A 647 -8.48 -62.80 45.52
C LYS A 647 -7.30 -61.84 45.69
N SER A 648 -6.21 -62.34 46.27
CA SER A 648 -4.94 -61.62 46.42
C SER A 648 -3.76 -62.55 46.09
N TRP A 649 -2.77 -62.07 45.34
CA TRP A 649 -1.54 -62.82 45.00
C TRP A 649 -0.35 -61.90 44.69
N GLU A 650 0.88 -62.39 44.80
CA GLU A 650 2.10 -61.64 44.42
C GLU A 650 2.57 -61.98 43.00
N VAL A 651 3.16 -60.99 42.32
CA VAL A 651 3.78 -61.15 40.99
C VAL A 651 5.17 -60.52 40.99
N GLU A 652 6.20 -61.30 40.64
CA GLU A 652 7.56 -60.80 40.40
C GLU A 652 7.66 -60.17 39.00
N ILE A 653 8.44 -59.09 38.87
CA ILE A 653 8.64 -58.41 37.58
C ILE A 653 9.68 -59.17 36.74
N ALA A 654 9.25 -59.70 35.60
CA ALA A 654 10.16 -60.38 34.66
C ALA A 654 11.26 -59.43 34.13
N ASP A 655 12.48 -59.96 33.98
CA ASP A 655 13.65 -59.28 33.43
C ASP A 655 14.00 -57.94 34.13
N TYR A 656 13.74 -57.85 35.44
CA TYR A 656 14.10 -56.66 36.24
C TYR A 656 15.60 -56.34 36.12
N ALA A 657 15.89 -55.09 35.77
CA ALA A 657 17.20 -54.47 35.88
C ALA A 657 17.04 -53.03 36.33
N ASP A 658 18.00 -52.50 37.09
CA ASP A 658 17.94 -51.13 37.59
C ASP A 658 17.78 -50.13 36.42
N TYR A 659 16.91 -49.14 36.61
CA TYR A 659 16.55 -48.09 35.65
C TYR A 659 15.80 -48.56 34.39
N ARG A 660 15.75 -49.87 34.12
CA ARG A 660 15.05 -50.42 32.95
C ARG A 660 13.53 -50.40 33.18
N PRO A 661 12.73 -49.86 32.24
CA PRO A 661 11.29 -50.06 32.27
C PRO A 661 10.99 -51.54 31.94
N SER A 662 10.14 -52.16 32.73
CA SER A 662 9.62 -53.51 32.48
C SER A 662 8.13 -53.42 32.15
N GLU A 663 7.69 -54.28 31.24
CA GLU A 663 6.29 -54.42 30.84
C GLU A 663 5.91 -55.89 30.95
N GLN A 664 4.80 -56.17 31.64
CA GLN A 664 4.27 -57.52 31.77
C GLN A 664 2.75 -57.54 31.76
N ALA A 665 2.18 -58.60 31.20
CA ALA A 665 0.74 -58.85 31.23
C ALA A 665 0.39 -59.75 32.42
N ILE A 666 -0.59 -59.36 33.21
CA ILE A 666 -1.09 -60.13 34.37
C ILE A 666 -2.47 -60.68 34.03
N GLU A 667 -2.61 -62.01 34.10
CA GLU A 667 -3.89 -62.68 33.92
C GLU A 667 -4.81 -62.40 35.10
N VAL A 668 -6.05 -62.02 34.79
CA VAL A 668 -7.09 -61.76 35.79
C VAL A 668 -8.03 -62.97 35.84
N PRO A 669 -8.11 -63.65 36.99
CA PRO A 669 -8.86 -64.90 37.07
C PRO A 669 -10.37 -64.64 37.03
N PHE A 670 -11.06 -65.36 36.14
CA PHE A 670 -12.52 -65.46 36.08
C PHE A 670 -12.91 -66.93 36.01
N GLU A 671 -14.07 -67.30 36.55
CA GLU A 671 -14.66 -68.61 36.29
C GLU A 671 -14.90 -68.82 34.78
N LYS A 672 -14.88 -70.09 34.34
CA LYS A 672 -15.00 -70.45 32.92
C LYS A 672 -16.33 -69.93 32.35
N ASN A 673 -16.26 -69.20 31.24
CA ASN A 673 -17.39 -68.59 30.54
C ASN A 673 -18.23 -67.58 31.37
N LYS A 674 -17.80 -67.22 32.58
CA LYS A 674 -18.52 -66.25 33.41
C LYS A 674 -18.25 -64.82 32.93
N SER A 675 -19.33 -64.08 32.70
CA SER A 675 -19.34 -62.64 32.49
C SER A 675 -19.16 -61.92 33.82
N GLY A 676 -18.67 -60.68 33.78
CA GLY A 676 -18.57 -59.88 34.99
C GLY A 676 -17.62 -58.70 34.84
N VAL A 677 -17.58 -57.91 35.90
CA VAL A 677 -16.75 -56.73 36.01
C VAL A 677 -16.00 -56.81 37.33
N CYS A 678 -14.69 -56.61 37.30
CA CYS A 678 -13.89 -56.55 38.52
C CYS A 678 -12.90 -55.39 38.48
N LEU A 679 -12.54 -54.93 39.66
CA LEU A 679 -11.44 -54.02 39.92
C LEU A 679 -10.18 -54.83 40.14
N ILE A 680 -9.09 -54.38 39.55
CA ILE A 680 -7.76 -54.89 39.82
C ILE A 680 -6.95 -53.76 40.41
N ASN A 681 -6.59 -53.92 41.68
CA ASN A 681 -5.67 -53.05 42.38
C ASN A 681 -4.31 -53.74 42.43
N ILE A 682 -3.26 -53.02 42.06
CA ILE A 682 -1.88 -53.49 42.16
C ILE A 682 -1.12 -52.50 43.02
N SER A 683 -0.43 -53.02 44.04
CA SER A 683 0.31 -52.21 44.99
C SER A 683 1.70 -52.76 45.27
N ASP A 684 2.61 -51.87 45.63
CA ASP A 684 3.87 -52.12 46.35
C ASP A 684 3.87 -51.26 47.64
N ASN A 685 4.94 -51.26 48.42
CA ASN A 685 5.05 -50.53 49.69
C ASN A 685 4.65 -49.05 49.59
N ASP A 686 5.02 -48.37 48.49
CA ASP A 686 4.87 -46.92 48.33
C ASP A 686 3.91 -46.51 47.20
N PHE A 687 3.42 -47.46 46.40
CA PHE A 687 2.65 -47.18 45.19
C PHE A 687 1.46 -48.11 45.04
N GLU A 688 0.33 -47.58 44.57
CA GLU A 688 -0.81 -48.38 44.13
C GLU A 688 -1.44 -47.83 42.85
N ALA A 689 -2.07 -48.70 42.08
CA ALA A 689 -2.88 -48.35 40.92
C ALA A 689 -4.08 -49.29 40.79
N THR A 690 -5.21 -48.76 40.37
CA THR A 690 -6.45 -49.53 40.19
C THR A 690 -6.93 -49.42 38.75
N THR A 691 -7.53 -50.50 38.22
CA THR A 691 -8.15 -50.50 36.90
C THR A 691 -9.42 -51.35 36.87
N LEU A 692 -10.30 -51.09 35.91
CA LEU A 692 -11.54 -51.85 35.71
C LEU A 692 -11.38 -52.84 34.56
N VAL A 693 -11.62 -54.11 34.86
CA VAL A 693 -11.63 -55.21 33.88
C VAL A 693 -13.06 -55.61 33.60
N ILE A 694 -13.47 -55.51 32.34
CA ILE A 694 -14.82 -55.87 31.89
C ILE A 694 -14.73 -57.11 31.01
N ARG A 695 -15.40 -58.19 31.42
CA ARG A 695 -15.60 -59.40 30.62
C ARG A 695 -17.07 -59.54 30.23
N SER A 696 -17.40 -59.16 29.00
CA SER A 696 -18.78 -59.14 28.52
C SER A 696 -18.87 -59.29 26.99
N ASP A 697 -19.86 -60.05 26.52
CA ASP A 697 -20.10 -60.31 25.10
C ASP A 697 -20.94 -59.20 24.44
N LEU A 698 -21.62 -58.35 25.21
CA LEU A 698 -22.39 -57.23 24.66
C LEU A 698 -21.46 -56.14 24.13
N ASP A 699 -21.87 -55.33 23.17
CA ASP A 699 -21.37 -53.98 22.90
C ASP A 699 -22.54 -53.09 22.46
N LEU A 700 -22.39 -51.76 22.53
CA LEU A 700 -23.47 -50.85 22.17
C LEU A 700 -23.00 -49.68 21.30
N ILE A 701 -23.84 -49.37 20.31
CA ILE A 701 -23.74 -48.21 19.44
C ILE A 701 -24.82 -47.21 19.84
N LEU A 702 -24.42 -45.97 20.10
CA LEU A 702 -25.31 -44.88 20.47
C LEU A 702 -25.30 -43.80 19.38
N LYS A 703 -26.47 -43.46 18.86
CA LYS A 703 -26.69 -42.30 18.00
C LYS A 703 -27.75 -41.40 18.62
N SER A 704 -27.59 -40.09 18.51
CA SER A 704 -28.56 -39.15 19.06
C SER A 704 -28.66 -37.88 18.23
N SER A 705 -29.88 -37.36 18.13
CA SER A 705 -30.19 -35.98 17.76
C SER A 705 -30.53 -35.16 19.02
N ARG A 706 -31.00 -33.92 18.84
CA ARG A 706 -31.55 -33.10 19.94
C ARG A 706 -32.93 -33.56 20.44
N THR A 707 -33.55 -34.56 19.79
CA THR A 707 -34.92 -34.99 20.10
C THR A 707 -35.09 -36.49 20.26
N GLU A 708 -34.14 -37.28 19.76
CA GLU A 708 -34.25 -38.74 19.70
C GLU A 708 -32.89 -39.39 19.90
N ALA A 709 -32.86 -40.50 20.65
CA ALA A 709 -31.71 -41.36 20.82
C ALA A 709 -32.03 -42.78 20.33
N LEU A 710 -31.05 -43.39 19.66
CA LEU A 710 -31.06 -44.76 19.16
C LEU A 710 -29.88 -45.50 19.78
N VAL A 711 -30.19 -46.63 20.41
CA VAL A 711 -29.21 -47.58 20.94
C VAL A 711 -29.35 -48.86 20.15
N PHE A 712 -28.24 -49.40 19.66
CA PHE A 712 -28.16 -50.75 19.11
C PHE A 712 -27.19 -51.55 19.96
N VAL A 713 -27.65 -52.68 20.50
CA VAL A 713 -26.85 -53.59 21.31
C VAL A 713 -26.64 -54.89 20.54
N GLU A 714 -25.40 -55.34 20.48
CA GLU A 714 -25.02 -56.60 19.81
C GLU A 714 -24.25 -57.50 20.76
N ASN A 715 -24.37 -58.82 20.56
CA ASN A 715 -23.46 -59.80 21.13
C ASN A 715 -22.30 -60.01 20.15
N ARG A 716 -21.12 -59.49 20.49
CA ARG A 716 -19.90 -59.53 19.66
C ARG A 716 -19.29 -60.90 19.48
N ARG A 717 -19.60 -61.86 20.36
CA ARG A 717 -19.12 -63.24 20.24
C ARG A 717 -19.91 -63.98 19.16
N THR A 718 -21.21 -63.73 19.09
CA THR A 718 -22.11 -64.38 18.12
C THR A 718 -22.35 -63.56 16.84
N GLY A 719 -22.03 -62.27 16.87
CA GLY A 719 -22.31 -61.32 15.78
C GLY A 719 -23.80 -60.99 15.60
N LYS A 720 -24.65 -61.33 16.58
CA LYS A 720 -26.11 -61.15 16.51
C LYS A 720 -26.57 -59.96 17.35
N PRO A 721 -27.68 -59.31 16.97
CA PRO A 721 -28.33 -58.34 17.85
C PRO A 721 -28.72 -58.95 19.20
N ALA A 722 -28.59 -58.17 20.27
CA ALA A 722 -28.91 -58.61 21.63
C ALA A 722 -30.30 -58.09 22.02
N ALA A 723 -31.28 -58.99 22.02
CA ALA A 723 -32.64 -58.72 22.47
C ALA A 723 -32.74 -58.71 24.00
N ASP A 724 -33.79 -58.07 24.52
CA ASP A 724 -34.14 -58.06 25.95
C ASP A 724 -33.05 -57.46 26.86
N VAL A 725 -32.16 -56.63 26.30
CA VAL A 725 -31.11 -55.95 27.06
C VAL A 725 -31.65 -54.68 27.69
N LYS A 726 -31.51 -54.55 29.01
CA LYS A 726 -31.90 -53.36 29.76
C LYS A 726 -30.93 -52.22 29.45
N VAL A 727 -31.46 -51.07 29.03
CA VAL A 727 -30.70 -49.84 28.74
C VAL A 727 -31.09 -48.71 29.69
N LEU A 728 -30.10 -47.98 30.21
CA LEU A 728 -30.24 -46.84 31.12
C LEU A 728 -29.68 -45.58 30.45
N PHE A 729 -30.45 -44.50 30.42
CA PHE A 729 -30.05 -43.21 29.84
C PHE A 729 -29.80 -42.20 30.95
N SER A 730 -28.65 -41.53 30.91
CA SER A 730 -28.24 -40.53 31.89
C SER A 730 -27.73 -39.24 31.24
N ASP A 731 -28.02 -38.12 31.88
CA ASP A 731 -27.49 -36.79 31.56
C ASP A 731 -26.21 -36.44 32.34
N GLY A 732 -25.72 -37.39 33.17
CA GLY A 732 -24.61 -37.20 34.09
C GLY A 732 -25.00 -36.74 35.50
N LYS A 733 -26.28 -36.45 35.73
CA LYS A 733 -26.81 -36.07 37.05
C LYS A 733 -27.89 -37.03 37.54
N LYS A 734 -28.64 -37.63 36.63
CA LYS A 734 -29.65 -38.66 36.93
C LYS A 734 -29.80 -39.63 35.77
N VAL A 735 -30.25 -40.85 36.07
CA VAL A 735 -30.81 -41.75 35.06
C VAL A 735 -32.23 -41.27 34.78
N PHE A 736 -32.48 -40.68 33.62
CA PHE A 736 -33.77 -40.07 33.28
C PHE A 736 -34.70 -40.98 32.48
N ALA A 737 -34.18 -42.06 31.88
CA ALA A 737 -34.98 -43.05 31.19
C ALA A 737 -34.35 -44.44 31.26
N THR A 738 -35.20 -45.46 31.17
CA THR A 738 -34.82 -46.87 31.08
C THR A 738 -35.64 -47.55 29.99
N GLY A 739 -35.08 -48.55 29.34
CA GLY A 739 -35.78 -49.31 28.30
C GLY A 739 -35.20 -50.71 28.12
N THR A 740 -35.74 -51.44 27.16
CA THR A 740 -35.32 -52.80 26.82
C THR A 740 -35.19 -52.89 25.30
N THR A 741 -34.11 -53.48 24.79
CA THR A 741 -33.92 -53.66 23.35
C THR A 741 -34.92 -54.66 22.76
N GLU A 742 -35.35 -54.40 21.53
CA GLU A 742 -36.23 -55.29 20.78
C GLU A 742 -35.45 -56.48 20.18
N LYS A 743 -36.15 -57.36 19.43
CA LYS A 743 -35.56 -58.56 18.80
C LYS A 743 -34.41 -58.25 17.84
N ASP A 744 -34.39 -57.06 17.26
CA ASP A 744 -33.33 -56.56 16.37
C ASP A 744 -32.19 -55.87 17.14
N GLY A 745 -32.18 -55.94 18.47
CA GLY A 745 -31.18 -55.33 19.34
C GLY A 745 -31.27 -53.81 19.45
N VAL A 746 -32.33 -53.19 18.89
CA VAL A 746 -32.49 -51.74 18.86
C VAL A 746 -33.41 -51.29 20.00
N PHE A 747 -33.09 -50.14 20.57
CA PHE A 747 -34.00 -49.34 21.36
C PHE A 747 -34.00 -47.90 20.84
N ARG A 748 -35.18 -47.29 20.66
CA ARG A 748 -35.35 -45.89 20.24
C ARG A 748 -36.27 -45.14 21.18
N GLY A 749 -35.90 -43.92 21.53
CA GLY A 749 -36.71 -43.09 22.41
C GLY A 749 -36.55 -41.59 22.14
N LYS A 750 -37.65 -40.86 22.28
CA LYS A 750 -37.69 -39.39 22.19
C LYS A 750 -37.77 -38.80 23.60
N TYR A 751 -36.81 -37.94 23.93
CA TYR A 751 -36.67 -37.38 25.28
C TYR A 751 -36.41 -35.88 25.23
N LYS A 752 -37.04 -35.12 26.14
CA LYS A 752 -36.89 -33.65 26.19
C LYS A 752 -35.50 -33.25 26.71
N GLU A 753 -34.92 -34.10 27.56
CA GLU A 753 -33.62 -33.98 28.19
C GLU A 753 -32.49 -33.84 27.15
N LEU A 754 -32.64 -34.44 25.96
CA LEU A 754 -31.66 -34.36 24.86
C LEU A 754 -31.46 -32.94 24.31
N LYS A 755 -32.43 -32.04 24.50
CA LYS A 755 -32.33 -30.65 24.03
C LYS A 755 -31.25 -29.87 24.78
N ALA A 756 -31.15 -30.08 26.09
CA ALA A 756 -30.26 -29.35 26.99
C ALA A 756 -29.03 -30.17 27.43
N ASN A 757 -29.01 -31.47 27.12
CA ASN A 757 -27.89 -32.34 27.49
C ASN A 757 -26.66 -32.05 26.62
N GLY A 758 -25.50 -31.91 27.27
CA GLY A 758 -24.20 -31.79 26.60
C GLY A 758 -23.55 -33.14 26.29
N ASN A 759 -23.80 -34.17 27.11
CA ASN A 759 -23.25 -35.52 26.96
C ASN A 759 -24.31 -36.57 27.34
N LEU A 760 -24.83 -37.30 26.36
CA LEU A 760 -25.74 -38.42 26.62
C LEU A 760 -24.94 -39.67 26.96
N ARG A 761 -25.21 -40.27 28.13
CA ARG A 761 -24.57 -41.51 28.58
C ARG A 761 -25.58 -42.64 28.57
N VAL A 762 -25.20 -43.79 28.02
CA VAL A 762 -26.03 -45.00 27.99
C VAL A 762 -25.27 -46.17 28.56
N PHE A 763 -25.94 -46.95 29.41
CA PHE A 763 -25.46 -48.20 29.97
C PHE A 763 -26.44 -49.33 29.63
N ALA A 764 -25.91 -50.47 29.19
CA ALA A 764 -26.68 -51.66 28.81
C ALA A 764 -26.25 -52.84 29.67
N ILE A 765 -27.21 -53.64 30.14
CA ILE A 765 -26.94 -54.82 30.98
C ILE A 765 -27.92 -55.97 30.71
N ALA A 766 -27.38 -57.19 30.61
CA ALA A 766 -28.14 -58.45 30.62
C ALA A 766 -27.23 -59.59 31.12
N ASP A 767 -27.70 -60.39 32.08
CA ASP A 767 -27.01 -61.59 32.59
C ASP A 767 -25.51 -61.39 32.92
N GLY A 768 -25.19 -60.32 33.65
CA GLY A 768 -23.81 -59.97 34.01
C GLY A 768 -22.95 -59.40 32.86
N HIS A 769 -23.47 -59.41 31.63
CA HIS A 769 -22.85 -58.70 30.51
C HIS A 769 -23.25 -57.23 30.52
N VAL A 770 -22.26 -56.35 30.38
CA VAL A 770 -22.44 -54.89 30.40
C VAL A 770 -21.86 -54.23 29.15
N ALA A 771 -22.39 -53.10 28.74
CA ALA A 771 -21.79 -52.19 27.77
C ALA A 771 -22.15 -50.73 28.12
N ALA A 772 -21.30 -49.77 27.80
CA ALA A 772 -21.60 -48.35 28.02
C ALA A 772 -21.05 -47.48 26.89
N ASN A 773 -21.68 -46.34 26.62
CA ASN A 773 -21.20 -45.37 25.63
C ASN A 773 -21.62 -43.95 26.02
N VAL A 774 -20.87 -42.95 25.56
CA VAL A 774 -21.14 -41.52 25.78
C VAL A 774 -21.07 -40.80 24.44
N VAL A 775 -22.10 -40.04 24.09
CA VAL A 775 -22.12 -39.19 22.90
C VAL A 775 -22.21 -37.72 23.28
N GLY A 776 -21.29 -36.92 22.75
CA GLY A 776 -21.27 -35.46 22.91
C GLY A 776 -22.32 -34.81 22.02
N LEU A 777 -23.17 -33.98 22.63
CA LEU A 777 -24.22 -33.22 21.95
C LEU A 777 -23.91 -31.71 21.92
N THR A 778 -22.82 -31.26 22.54
CA THR A 778 -22.38 -29.86 22.49
C THR A 778 -22.06 -29.44 21.05
N GLY A 779 -22.57 -28.28 20.60
CA GLY A 779 -22.34 -27.76 19.24
C GLY A 779 -23.28 -28.28 18.15
N LEU A 780 -24.10 -29.31 18.43
CA LEU A 780 -25.11 -29.80 17.50
C LEU A 780 -26.25 -28.76 17.34
N GLN A 781 -26.35 -28.18 16.15
CA GLN A 781 -27.39 -27.24 15.75
C GLN A 781 -28.59 -27.96 15.12
N PHE A 782 -29.77 -27.35 15.20
CA PHE A 782 -30.93 -27.79 14.42
C PHE A 782 -30.70 -27.43 12.95
N GLY A 783 -30.79 -28.39 12.03
CA GLY A 783 -30.75 -28.08 10.60
C GLY A 783 -31.91 -27.16 10.22
N THR A 784 -31.62 -26.01 9.62
CA THR A 784 -32.64 -25.09 9.08
C THR A 784 -33.33 -25.76 7.89
N SER A 785 -34.63 -26.05 8.00
CA SER A 785 -35.43 -26.62 6.91
C SER A 785 -35.72 -25.57 5.82
N LEU A 786 -36.15 -26.01 4.65
CA LEU A 786 -36.73 -25.13 3.63
C LEU A 786 -37.86 -24.27 4.24
N ALA A 787 -37.99 -23.03 3.75
CA ALA A 787 -39.08 -22.11 4.09
C ALA A 787 -39.90 -21.75 2.83
N ALA A 788 -41.18 -21.44 3.02
CA ALA A 788 -42.11 -21.08 1.96
C ALA A 788 -41.66 -19.83 1.17
N LYS A 789 -41.89 -19.81 -0.16
CA LYS A 789 -41.42 -18.76 -1.09
C LYS A 789 -42.55 -18.25 -1.98
N GLY A 790 -42.46 -16.99 -2.40
CA GLY A 790 -43.43 -16.35 -3.27
C GLY A 790 -42.76 -15.40 -4.25
N TYR A 791 -43.18 -15.45 -5.51
CA TYR A 791 -42.70 -14.59 -6.59
C TYR A 791 -43.87 -13.84 -7.20
N LEU A 792 -43.80 -12.51 -7.20
CA LEU A 792 -44.85 -11.61 -7.68
C LEU A 792 -44.28 -10.72 -8.79
N TYR A 793 -45.01 -10.59 -9.90
CA TYR A 793 -44.59 -9.74 -11.02
C TYR A 793 -45.79 -9.21 -11.80
N THR A 794 -45.53 -8.20 -12.62
CA THR A 794 -46.49 -7.56 -13.53
C THR A 794 -46.10 -7.85 -14.98
N ASP A 795 -47.05 -7.74 -15.93
CA ASP A 795 -46.77 -8.01 -17.35
C ASP A 795 -45.82 -6.99 -17.99
N ARG A 796 -45.69 -5.81 -17.38
CA ARG A 796 -44.78 -4.74 -17.79
C ARG A 796 -44.06 -4.14 -16.57
N PRO A 797 -42.83 -3.63 -16.73
CA PRO A 797 -42.08 -3.00 -15.64
C PRO A 797 -42.60 -1.58 -15.30
N ALA A 798 -43.34 -0.95 -16.22
CA ALA A 798 -43.90 0.39 -16.02
C ALA A 798 -45.29 0.55 -16.66
N TYR A 799 -46.12 1.40 -16.06
CA TYR A 799 -47.49 1.74 -16.49
C TYR A 799 -47.73 3.25 -16.48
N GLN A 800 -48.74 3.69 -17.21
CA GLN A 800 -49.28 5.06 -17.15
C GLN A 800 -50.52 5.14 -16.27
N PRO A 801 -50.84 6.34 -15.72
CA PRO A 801 -52.17 6.59 -15.15
C PRO A 801 -53.28 6.19 -16.13
N GLY A 802 -54.35 5.57 -15.62
CA GLY A 802 -55.46 5.04 -16.43
C GLY A 802 -55.25 3.64 -17.03
N GLU A 803 -54.02 3.10 -17.06
CA GLU A 803 -53.77 1.77 -17.60
C GLU A 803 -54.20 0.64 -16.67
N SER A 804 -54.46 -0.53 -17.25
CA SER A 804 -54.65 -1.76 -16.49
C SER A 804 -53.34 -2.49 -16.23
N ILE A 805 -53.03 -2.71 -14.96
CA ILE A 805 -51.95 -3.56 -14.47
C ILE A 805 -52.43 -4.99 -14.44
N LYS A 806 -51.72 -5.90 -15.12
CA LYS A 806 -51.91 -7.34 -15.01
C LYS A 806 -50.82 -7.91 -14.12
N LEU A 807 -51.21 -8.61 -13.05
CA LEU A 807 -50.28 -9.15 -12.06
C LEU A 807 -50.41 -10.66 -11.93
N ARG A 808 -49.29 -11.31 -11.59
CA ARG A 808 -49.18 -12.75 -11.37
C ARG A 808 -48.44 -13.01 -10.07
N GLY A 809 -48.90 -14.01 -9.32
CA GLY A 809 -48.18 -14.56 -8.18
C GLY A 809 -47.97 -16.06 -8.29
N ILE A 810 -46.79 -16.51 -7.85
CA ILE A 810 -46.40 -17.92 -7.77
C ILE A 810 -45.90 -18.20 -6.36
N ILE A 811 -46.63 -19.03 -5.63
CA ILE A 811 -46.38 -19.35 -4.22
C ILE A 811 -45.99 -20.83 -4.07
N ARG A 812 -45.04 -21.11 -3.19
CA ARG A 812 -44.59 -22.44 -2.80
C ARG A 812 -44.57 -22.56 -1.27
N ASP A 813 -45.24 -23.59 -0.76
CA ASP A 813 -45.16 -23.97 0.64
C ASP A 813 -44.12 -25.08 0.83
N VAL A 814 -43.82 -25.45 2.07
CA VAL A 814 -42.90 -26.55 2.39
C VAL A 814 -43.64 -27.64 3.14
N LYS A 815 -43.66 -28.83 2.57
CA LYS A 815 -44.20 -30.05 3.19
C LYS A 815 -43.19 -31.17 3.02
N ASP A 816 -42.91 -31.90 4.08
CA ASP A 816 -41.96 -33.03 4.10
C ASP A 816 -40.57 -32.70 3.52
N GLY A 817 -40.12 -31.45 3.73
CA GLY A 817 -38.81 -30.99 3.25
C GLY A 817 -38.72 -30.71 1.75
N ALA A 818 -39.85 -30.65 1.04
CA ALA A 818 -39.93 -30.30 -0.38
C ALA A 818 -40.88 -29.11 -0.64
N TYR A 819 -40.64 -28.39 -1.73
CA TYR A 819 -41.55 -27.34 -2.17
C TYR A 819 -42.82 -27.94 -2.76
N THR A 820 -43.97 -27.48 -2.27
CA THR A 820 -45.30 -27.89 -2.74
C THR A 820 -46.13 -26.70 -3.20
N ALA A 821 -47.10 -26.93 -4.07
CA ALA A 821 -48.07 -25.93 -4.49
C ALA A 821 -49.22 -25.89 -3.47
N PRO A 822 -49.43 -24.76 -2.75
CA PRO A 822 -50.51 -24.65 -1.79
C PRO A 822 -51.85 -24.34 -2.48
N GLU A 823 -52.38 -25.33 -3.21
CA GLU A 823 -53.68 -25.21 -3.88
C GLU A 823 -54.79 -24.84 -2.90
N GLY A 824 -55.68 -23.94 -3.33
CA GLY A 824 -56.86 -23.55 -2.57
C GLY A 824 -56.61 -22.55 -1.44
N LYS A 825 -55.35 -22.28 -1.06
CA LYS A 825 -55.04 -21.21 -0.10
C LYS A 825 -55.45 -19.84 -0.64
N VAL A 826 -55.87 -18.96 0.27
CA VAL A 826 -56.35 -17.61 -0.07
C VAL A 826 -55.32 -16.58 0.37
N PHE A 827 -54.91 -15.71 -0.55
CA PHE A 827 -53.99 -14.59 -0.31
C PHE A 827 -54.73 -13.27 -0.50
N LEU A 828 -54.54 -12.34 0.43
CA LEU A 828 -54.92 -10.95 0.30
C LEU A 828 -53.82 -10.22 -0.50
N VAL A 829 -54.14 -9.82 -1.72
CA VAL A 829 -53.22 -9.17 -2.66
C VAL A 829 -53.52 -7.68 -2.70
N SER A 830 -52.55 -6.87 -2.32
CA SER A 830 -52.68 -5.42 -2.16
C SER A 830 -51.65 -4.66 -2.99
N VAL A 831 -52.05 -3.53 -3.56
CA VAL A 831 -51.16 -2.58 -4.24
C VAL A 831 -51.16 -1.25 -3.48
N LYS A 832 -49.97 -0.76 -3.18
CA LYS A 832 -49.74 0.57 -2.60
C LYS A 832 -49.04 1.49 -3.59
N ASP A 833 -49.43 2.76 -3.61
CA ASP A 833 -48.82 3.80 -4.44
C ASP A 833 -47.43 4.24 -3.91
N ALA A 834 -46.80 5.18 -4.62
CA ALA A 834 -45.48 5.72 -4.27
C ALA A 834 -45.41 6.45 -2.91
N ALA A 835 -46.55 6.89 -2.37
CA ALA A 835 -46.65 7.47 -1.04
C ALA A 835 -46.98 6.41 0.04
N GLY A 836 -47.04 5.12 -0.33
CA GLY A 836 -47.39 4.01 0.56
C GLY A 836 -48.89 3.89 0.83
N ARG A 837 -49.75 4.63 0.13
CA ARG A 837 -51.21 4.55 0.30
C ARG A 837 -51.75 3.30 -0.39
N LEU A 838 -52.63 2.57 0.29
CA LEU A 838 -53.31 1.41 -0.27
C LEU A 838 -54.33 1.88 -1.32
N ILE A 839 -54.18 1.43 -2.56
CA ILE A 839 -55.07 1.84 -3.67
C ILE A 839 -55.92 0.69 -4.22
N TRP A 840 -55.55 -0.54 -3.90
CA TRP A 840 -56.30 -1.72 -4.32
C TRP A 840 -55.96 -2.91 -3.44
N GLU A 841 -56.96 -3.71 -3.11
CA GLU A 841 -56.80 -4.96 -2.37
C GLU A 841 -57.86 -5.96 -2.80
N THR A 842 -57.49 -7.24 -2.93
CA THR A 842 -58.42 -8.30 -3.31
C THR A 842 -57.98 -9.65 -2.74
N GLU A 843 -58.93 -10.57 -2.57
CA GLU A 843 -58.62 -11.95 -2.21
C GLU A 843 -58.38 -12.79 -3.47
N GLN A 844 -57.31 -13.59 -3.45
CA GLN A 844 -56.91 -14.46 -4.54
C GLN A 844 -56.73 -15.88 -4.02
N LYS A 845 -57.57 -16.79 -4.53
CA LYS A 845 -57.45 -18.23 -4.27
C LYS A 845 -56.41 -18.83 -5.23
N LEU A 846 -55.42 -19.54 -4.68
CA LEU A 846 -54.40 -20.20 -5.47
C LEU A 846 -54.97 -21.42 -6.21
N GLY A 847 -54.62 -21.56 -7.49
CA GLY A 847 -54.93 -22.76 -8.26
C GLY A 847 -53.97 -23.92 -7.99
N LYS A 848 -54.16 -25.06 -8.70
CA LYS A 848 -53.37 -26.30 -8.59
C LYS A 848 -51.84 -26.16 -8.66
N PHE A 849 -51.33 -25.08 -9.27
CA PHE A 849 -49.90 -24.81 -9.38
C PHE A 849 -49.38 -23.79 -8.34
N GLY A 850 -50.20 -23.43 -7.35
CA GLY A 850 -49.86 -22.43 -6.34
C GLY A 850 -49.79 -21.02 -6.92
N THR A 851 -50.57 -20.74 -7.97
CA THR A 851 -50.52 -19.46 -8.69
C THR A 851 -51.85 -18.73 -8.67
N PHE A 852 -51.80 -17.40 -8.70
CA PHE A 852 -52.94 -16.53 -8.96
C PHE A 852 -52.60 -15.47 -10.01
N HIS A 853 -53.61 -14.86 -10.61
CA HIS A 853 -53.46 -13.67 -11.45
C HIS A 853 -54.62 -12.72 -11.19
N SER A 854 -54.38 -11.43 -11.35
CA SER A 854 -55.43 -10.42 -11.20
C SER A 854 -55.15 -9.21 -12.09
N GLN A 855 -56.12 -8.31 -12.16
CA GLN A 855 -56.03 -7.07 -12.91
C GLN A 855 -56.56 -5.90 -12.09
N LEU A 856 -55.84 -4.79 -12.14
CA LEU A 856 -56.18 -3.52 -11.50
C LEU A 856 -56.12 -2.42 -12.54
N ARG A 857 -57.17 -1.60 -12.67
CA ARG A 857 -57.13 -0.36 -13.43
C ARG A 857 -56.60 0.77 -12.55
N LEU A 858 -55.52 1.43 -12.96
CA LEU A 858 -55.03 2.65 -12.31
C LEU A 858 -55.99 3.80 -12.57
N ASP A 859 -56.14 4.69 -11.58
CA ASP A 859 -56.85 5.96 -11.76
C ASP A 859 -56.13 6.83 -12.80
N ASP A 860 -56.88 7.63 -13.57
CA ASP A 860 -56.31 8.55 -14.57
C ASP A 860 -55.43 9.64 -13.92
N ARG A 861 -55.59 9.87 -12.60
CA ARG A 861 -54.77 10.75 -11.76
C ARG A 861 -53.84 9.98 -10.81
N ALA A 862 -53.53 8.72 -11.10
CA ALA A 862 -52.60 7.93 -10.28
C ALA A 862 -51.24 8.66 -10.11
N ALA A 863 -50.71 8.61 -8.89
CA ALA A 863 -49.43 9.25 -8.56
C ALA A 863 -48.29 8.62 -9.36
N LEU A 864 -47.35 9.43 -9.86
CA LEU A 864 -46.16 8.90 -10.53
C LEU A 864 -45.14 8.42 -9.48
N GLY A 865 -44.44 7.32 -9.76
CA GLY A 865 -43.40 6.76 -8.87
C GLY A 865 -43.45 5.23 -8.76
N SER A 866 -42.75 4.68 -7.76
CA SER A 866 -42.64 3.24 -7.52
C SER A 866 -43.79 2.71 -6.65
N TYR A 867 -44.48 1.68 -7.11
CA TYR A 867 -45.64 1.06 -6.45
C TYR A 867 -45.22 -0.28 -5.85
N THR A 868 -45.85 -0.67 -4.74
CA THR A 868 -45.57 -1.93 -4.05
C THR A 868 -46.75 -2.89 -4.17
N LEU A 869 -46.50 -4.06 -4.75
CA LEU A 869 -47.41 -5.20 -4.78
C LEU A 869 -47.08 -6.14 -3.62
N THR A 870 -48.07 -6.55 -2.83
CA THR A 870 -47.92 -7.49 -1.72
C THR A 870 -48.97 -8.57 -1.78
N ALA A 871 -48.61 -9.82 -1.52
CA ALA A 871 -49.55 -10.92 -1.32
C ALA A 871 -49.33 -11.51 0.08
N ARG A 872 -50.37 -11.49 0.91
CA ARG A 872 -50.35 -11.97 2.31
C ARG A 872 -51.33 -13.12 2.49
N GLU A 873 -50.90 -14.24 3.05
CA GLU A 873 -51.82 -15.36 3.30
C GLU A 873 -52.90 -14.96 4.32
N LYS A 874 -54.18 -15.21 4.00
CA LYS A 874 -55.31 -14.79 4.84
C LYS A 874 -55.34 -15.51 6.19
N ALA A 875 -55.06 -16.83 6.18
CA ALA A 875 -55.04 -17.66 7.39
C ALA A 875 -53.74 -17.49 8.21
N ASN A 876 -52.65 -17.03 7.59
CA ASN A 876 -51.37 -16.77 8.25
C ASN A 876 -50.76 -15.45 7.77
N PRO A 877 -51.16 -14.30 8.37
CA PRO A 877 -50.69 -12.98 7.93
C PRO A 877 -49.17 -12.77 7.97
N LYS A 878 -48.41 -13.62 8.67
CA LYS A 878 -46.94 -13.58 8.70
C LYS A 878 -46.31 -14.08 7.39
N GLN A 879 -47.05 -14.84 6.59
CA GLN A 879 -46.62 -15.33 5.28
C GLN A 879 -46.95 -14.29 4.21
N ALA A 880 -46.01 -13.39 3.92
CA ALA A 880 -46.17 -12.31 2.97
C ALA A 880 -45.01 -12.23 1.96
N TYR A 881 -45.33 -11.80 0.75
CA TYR A 881 -44.37 -11.63 -0.34
C TYR A 881 -44.61 -10.28 -1.01
N SER A 882 -43.54 -9.61 -1.46
CA SER A 882 -43.63 -8.29 -2.08
C SER A 882 -42.81 -8.16 -3.36
N SER A 883 -43.21 -7.23 -4.21
CA SER A 883 -42.54 -6.83 -5.44
C SER A 883 -42.91 -5.38 -5.78
N THR A 884 -42.23 -4.77 -6.76
CA THR A 884 -42.45 -3.37 -7.14
C THR A 884 -42.62 -3.20 -8.66
N PHE A 885 -43.31 -2.14 -9.07
CA PHE A 885 -43.43 -1.69 -10.46
C PHE A 885 -43.56 -0.16 -10.52
N THR A 886 -43.29 0.45 -11.68
CA THR A 886 -43.29 1.93 -11.81
C THR A 886 -44.55 2.46 -12.48
N VAL A 887 -45.08 3.59 -12.02
CA VAL A 887 -46.09 4.38 -12.72
C VAL A 887 -45.47 5.70 -13.18
N GLN A 888 -45.49 5.98 -14.47
CA GLN A 888 -44.89 7.18 -15.05
C GLN A 888 -45.69 7.65 -16.27
N LYS A 889 -45.61 8.93 -16.61
CA LYS A 889 -46.15 9.40 -17.91
C LYS A 889 -45.23 8.87 -19.02
N PHE A 890 -45.80 8.19 -19.99
CA PHE A 890 -45.05 7.71 -21.14
C PHE A 890 -44.87 8.87 -22.11
N GLN A 891 -43.63 9.25 -22.36
CA GLN A 891 -43.27 10.12 -23.47
C GLN A 891 -42.52 9.25 -24.47
N LEU A 892 -43.14 9.00 -25.63
CA LEU A 892 -42.47 8.28 -26.70
C LEU A 892 -41.32 9.15 -27.21
N GLU A 893 -40.08 8.74 -26.94
CA GLU A 893 -38.92 9.31 -27.59
C GLU A 893 -39.02 8.97 -29.07
N LYS A 894 -39.33 9.96 -29.91
CA LYS A 894 -39.52 9.73 -31.35
C LYS A 894 -38.17 9.52 -32.05
N ILE A 895 -37.10 10.03 -31.45
CA ILE A 895 -35.76 10.14 -32.04
C ILE A 895 -34.77 9.32 -31.22
N ARG A 896 -33.89 8.59 -31.90
CA ARG A 896 -32.72 7.91 -31.34
C ARG A 896 -31.45 8.64 -31.75
N LEU A 897 -30.56 8.87 -30.78
CA LEU A 897 -29.21 9.39 -31.02
C LEU A 897 -28.18 8.26 -30.96
N LYS A 898 -27.42 8.08 -32.04
CA LYS A 898 -26.24 7.20 -32.10
C LYS A 898 -24.98 8.06 -32.25
N LEU A 899 -23.93 7.67 -31.55
CA LEU A 899 -22.62 8.32 -31.61
C LEU A 899 -21.59 7.28 -32.03
N GLU A 900 -20.95 7.51 -33.17
CA GLU A 900 -20.05 6.56 -33.82
C GLU A 900 -18.67 7.19 -34.05
N THR A 901 -17.62 6.39 -33.87
CA THR A 901 -16.23 6.74 -34.19
C THR A 901 -15.61 5.58 -34.97
N ASP A 902 -14.52 5.83 -35.69
CA ASP A 902 -13.76 4.80 -36.42
C ASP A 902 -13.09 3.78 -35.48
N ARG A 903 -12.75 4.22 -34.27
CA ARG A 903 -12.13 3.42 -33.21
C ARG A 903 -12.49 3.95 -31.84
N THR A 904 -12.35 3.10 -30.82
CA THR A 904 -12.63 3.45 -29.42
C THR A 904 -11.36 3.77 -28.63
N VAL A 905 -10.18 3.63 -29.23
CA VAL A 905 -8.87 3.86 -28.61
C VAL A 905 -8.04 4.77 -29.51
N TYR A 906 -7.44 5.79 -28.92
CA TYR A 906 -6.55 6.74 -29.59
C TYR A 906 -5.28 6.98 -28.76
N PHE A 907 -4.23 7.49 -29.39
CA PHE A 907 -3.03 8.01 -28.73
C PHE A 907 -3.03 9.54 -28.71
N ARG A 908 -2.35 10.12 -27.72
CA ARG A 908 -2.25 11.57 -27.57
C ARG A 908 -1.61 12.20 -28.83
N GLY A 909 -2.33 13.14 -29.43
CA GLY A 909 -1.97 13.82 -30.68
C GLY A 909 -2.76 13.34 -31.90
N GLU A 910 -3.53 12.26 -31.77
CA GLU A 910 -4.50 11.86 -32.80
C GLU A 910 -5.77 12.70 -32.72
N THR A 911 -6.50 12.78 -33.84
CA THR A 911 -7.82 13.43 -33.91
C THR A 911 -8.92 12.37 -33.82
N VAL A 912 -9.90 12.58 -32.95
CA VAL A 912 -11.13 11.79 -32.88
C VAL A 912 -12.15 12.37 -33.84
N GLU A 913 -12.67 11.55 -34.75
CA GLU A 913 -13.78 11.90 -35.64
C GLU A 913 -15.06 11.21 -35.15
N LEU A 914 -15.98 12.01 -34.58
CA LEU A 914 -17.27 11.56 -34.04
C LEU A 914 -18.39 11.89 -35.02
N THR A 915 -19.19 10.89 -35.37
CA THR A 915 -20.43 11.04 -36.15
C THR A 915 -21.62 10.88 -35.23
N ILE A 916 -22.40 11.94 -35.07
CA ILE A 916 -23.66 11.96 -34.34
C ILE A 916 -24.77 11.71 -35.35
N LYS A 917 -25.55 10.64 -35.19
CA LYS A 917 -26.68 10.29 -36.05
C LYS A 917 -27.98 10.43 -35.28
N ALA A 918 -28.88 11.27 -35.79
CA ALA A 918 -30.24 11.39 -35.32
C ALA A 918 -31.19 10.71 -36.31
N GLU A 919 -31.85 9.65 -35.87
CA GLU A 919 -32.82 8.91 -36.67
C GLU A 919 -34.11 8.74 -35.87
N TYR A 920 -35.26 8.75 -36.53
CA TYR A 920 -36.49 8.30 -35.89
C TYR A 920 -36.39 6.81 -35.57
N TYR A 921 -37.15 6.31 -34.59
CA TYR A 921 -37.16 4.87 -34.25
C TYR A 921 -37.54 3.94 -35.42
N TRP A 922 -38.18 4.47 -36.47
CA TRP A 922 -38.48 3.76 -37.72
C TRP A 922 -37.42 3.93 -38.83
N GLY A 923 -36.24 4.47 -38.50
CA GLY A 923 -35.05 4.51 -39.37
C GLY A 923 -34.93 5.72 -40.30
N GLN A 924 -35.91 6.63 -40.32
CA GLN A 924 -35.83 7.83 -41.15
C GLN A 924 -34.86 8.86 -40.52
N PRO A 925 -33.95 9.48 -41.30
CA PRO A 925 -33.02 10.48 -40.76
C PRO A 925 -33.76 11.75 -40.32
N VAL A 926 -33.28 12.36 -39.23
CA VAL A 926 -33.81 13.63 -38.72
C VAL A 926 -32.94 14.78 -39.21
N ALA A 927 -33.27 15.34 -40.36
CA ALA A 927 -32.54 16.46 -40.96
C ALA A 927 -32.85 17.82 -40.28
N ASP A 928 -31.89 18.75 -40.35
CA ASP A 928 -31.97 20.13 -39.82
C ASP A 928 -32.35 20.22 -38.32
N LYS A 929 -32.13 19.14 -37.56
CA LYS A 929 -32.45 19.10 -36.12
C LYS A 929 -31.31 19.71 -35.33
N THR A 930 -31.64 20.64 -34.44
CA THR A 930 -30.68 21.23 -33.50
C THR A 930 -30.22 20.18 -32.49
N ILE A 931 -28.92 19.93 -32.46
CA ILE A 931 -28.23 19.03 -31.55
C ILE A 931 -27.35 19.84 -30.60
N SER A 932 -27.48 19.55 -29.31
CA SER A 932 -26.67 20.10 -28.22
C SER A 932 -25.63 19.05 -27.83
N TYR A 933 -24.35 19.38 -27.82
CA TYR A 933 -23.30 18.40 -27.50
C TYR A 933 -22.16 18.97 -26.66
N TYR A 934 -21.65 18.11 -25.77
CA TYR A 934 -20.51 18.36 -24.91
C TYR A 934 -19.33 17.50 -25.35
N LEU A 935 -18.20 18.18 -25.58
CA LEU A 935 -16.92 17.54 -25.83
C LEU A 935 -16.22 17.14 -24.52
N PRO A 936 -15.23 16.23 -24.57
CA PRO A 936 -14.49 15.79 -23.37
C PRO A 936 -13.81 16.93 -22.59
N ASP A 937 -13.58 18.06 -23.26
CA ASP A 937 -12.98 19.27 -22.70
C ASP A 937 -13.98 20.21 -22.02
N GLY A 938 -15.26 19.84 -21.99
CA GLY A 938 -16.34 20.63 -21.41
C GLY A 938 -16.92 21.70 -22.33
N ARG A 939 -16.44 21.85 -23.57
CA ARG A 939 -17.08 22.74 -24.54
C ARG A 939 -18.49 22.26 -24.83
N HIS A 940 -19.44 23.18 -24.69
CA HIS A 940 -20.82 23.01 -25.10
C HIS A 940 -21.03 23.67 -26.46
N LEU A 941 -21.49 22.90 -27.43
CA LEU A 941 -21.67 23.34 -28.81
C LEU A 941 -23.07 22.96 -29.28
N ILE A 942 -23.59 23.77 -30.19
CA ILE A 942 -24.91 23.58 -30.79
C ILE A 942 -24.73 23.62 -32.30
N ALA A 943 -25.18 22.57 -32.98
CA ALA A 943 -25.13 22.49 -34.43
C ALA A 943 -26.37 21.74 -34.95
N LYS A 944 -26.61 21.81 -36.25
CA LYS A 944 -27.72 21.10 -36.89
C LYS A 944 -27.24 19.85 -37.63
N THR A 945 -28.08 18.83 -37.68
CA THR A 945 -27.87 17.67 -38.55
C THR A 945 -28.03 18.04 -40.02
N ASP A 946 -27.28 17.35 -40.88
CA ASP A 946 -27.39 17.46 -42.34
C ASP A 946 -28.63 16.74 -42.91
N ALA A 947 -28.77 16.71 -44.23
CA ALA A 947 -29.90 16.05 -44.92
C ALA A 947 -29.99 14.53 -44.64
N THR A 948 -28.90 13.91 -44.19
CA THR A 948 -28.84 12.49 -43.81
C THR A 948 -29.03 12.26 -42.31
N GLY A 949 -29.34 13.32 -41.55
CA GLY A 949 -29.51 13.24 -40.10
C GLY A 949 -28.19 13.09 -39.34
N GLU A 950 -27.06 13.40 -39.98
CA GLU A 950 -25.73 13.26 -39.38
C GLU A 950 -25.13 14.63 -39.00
N LEU A 951 -24.28 14.62 -37.98
CA LEU A 951 -23.43 15.74 -37.59
C LEU A 951 -22.02 15.20 -37.28
N LYS A 952 -21.03 15.65 -38.05
CA LYS A 952 -19.62 15.26 -37.87
C LYS A 952 -18.89 16.26 -36.99
N VAL A 953 -18.18 15.74 -35.99
CA VAL A 953 -17.47 16.51 -34.97
C VAL A 953 -16.03 16.00 -34.88
N LYS A 954 -15.06 16.92 -34.86
CA LYS A 954 -13.64 16.58 -34.67
C LYS A 954 -13.14 17.03 -33.31
N TYR A 955 -12.25 16.24 -32.70
CA TYR A 955 -11.63 16.55 -31.42
C TYR A 955 -10.15 16.20 -31.40
N ASP A 956 -9.28 17.18 -31.16
CA ASP A 956 -7.83 17.02 -31.06
C ASP A 956 -7.42 16.57 -29.64
N THR A 957 -6.74 15.44 -29.54
CA THR A 957 -6.33 14.86 -28.24
C THR A 957 -5.02 15.44 -27.70
N THR A 958 -4.34 16.35 -28.40
CA THR A 958 -3.02 16.91 -28.00
C THR A 958 -3.02 17.51 -26.60
N GLY A 959 -4.11 18.18 -26.21
CA GLY A 959 -4.29 18.78 -24.88
C GLY A 959 -4.81 17.84 -23.80
N SER A 960 -5.17 16.61 -24.17
CA SER A 960 -5.75 15.60 -23.28
C SER A 960 -4.66 14.79 -22.56
N GLN A 961 -4.98 14.30 -21.36
CA GLN A 961 -4.07 13.48 -20.57
C GLN A 961 -4.17 12.00 -20.99
N ALA A 962 -3.05 11.38 -21.37
CA ALA A 962 -3.02 9.94 -21.66
C ALA A 962 -3.41 9.10 -20.44
N GLY A 963 -4.07 7.96 -20.67
CA GLY A 963 -4.66 7.09 -19.66
C GLY A 963 -6.04 7.52 -19.17
N THR A 964 -6.72 8.45 -19.85
CA THR A 964 -8.05 8.94 -19.47
C THR A 964 -9.11 8.58 -20.50
N THR A 965 -10.38 8.58 -20.06
CA THR A 965 -11.54 8.39 -20.94
C THR A 965 -12.03 9.75 -21.46
N LEU A 966 -12.15 9.87 -22.76
CA LEU A 966 -12.76 10.98 -23.47
C LEU A 966 -14.26 10.75 -23.58
N ARG A 967 -15.06 11.54 -22.84
CA ARG A 967 -16.52 11.42 -22.81
C ARG A 967 -17.19 12.46 -23.71
N PHE A 968 -17.93 12.00 -24.70
CA PHE A 968 -18.77 12.82 -25.58
C PHE A 968 -20.22 12.65 -25.16
N THR A 969 -20.94 13.75 -24.91
CA THR A 969 -22.36 13.71 -24.51
C THR A 969 -23.17 14.51 -25.50
N VAL A 970 -24.31 13.99 -25.94
CA VAL A 970 -25.18 14.65 -26.93
C VAL A 970 -26.61 14.60 -26.43
N SER A 971 -27.37 15.67 -26.65
CA SER A 971 -28.78 15.78 -26.35
C SER A 971 -29.55 16.53 -27.43
N ILE A 972 -30.86 16.30 -27.48
CA ILE A 972 -31.81 17.12 -28.23
C ILE A 972 -32.68 17.85 -27.22
N ASP A 973 -32.49 19.16 -27.11
CA ASP A 973 -33.22 19.97 -26.15
C ASP A 973 -34.73 19.94 -26.47
N GLY A 974 -35.55 19.66 -25.45
CA GLY A 974 -37.01 19.53 -25.59
C GLY A 974 -37.54 18.15 -25.97
N GLU A 975 -36.68 17.19 -26.37
CA GLU A 975 -37.11 15.83 -26.77
C GLU A 975 -36.80 14.75 -25.70
N ASN A 976 -36.15 15.11 -24.59
CA ASN A 976 -35.66 14.20 -23.54
C ASN A 976 -34.70 13.10 -24.06
N VAL A 977 -34.13 13.25 -25.26
CA VAL A 977 -33.20 12.29 -25.85
C VAL A 977 -31.77 12.72 -25.55
N SER A 978 -30.98 11.82 -24.95
CA SER A 978 -29.54 12.02 -24.77
C SER A 978 -28.76 10.72 -24.99
N SER A 979 -27.50 10.83 -25.37
CA SER A 979 -26.61 9.70 -25.63
C SER A 979 -25.16 10.07 -25.30
N VAL A 980 -24.36 9.06 -24.96
CA VAL A 980 -22.97 9.21 -24.52
C VAL A 980 -22.08 8.25 -25.30
N HIS A 981 -20.93 8.72 -25.74
CA HIS A 981 -19.87 7.91 -26.33
C HIS A 981 -18.56 8.12 -25.58
N ASN A 982 -17.84 7.03 -25.36
CA ASN A 982 -16.56 7.04 -24.66
C ASN A 982 -15.46 6.53 -25.58
N ALA A 983 -14.40 7.30 -25.75
CA ALA A 983 -13.15 6.85 -26.36
C ALA A 983 -12.03 6.86 -25.30
N PHE A 984 -11.06 5.96 -25.38
CA PHE A 984 -9.95 5.86 -24.44
C PHE A 984 -8.66 6.41 -25.04
N LEU A 985 -7.97 7.29 -24.31
CA LEU A 985 -6.67 7.80 -24.71
C LEU A 985 -5.57 6.91 -24.13
N ALA A 986 -5.05 5.98 -24.91
CA ALA A 986 -4.08 5.00 -24.47
C ALA A 986 -2.73 5.65 -24.09
N ARG A 987 -2.11 5.09 -23.04
CA ARG A 987 -0.75 5.45 -22.61
C ARG A 987 0.32 4.58 -23.26
N GLU A 988 -0.01 3.31 -23.51
CA GLU A 988 0.87 2.27 -24.02
C GLU A 988 0.23 1.59 -25.23
N GLY A 989 1.06 1.12 -26.16
CA GLY A 989 0.60 0.45 -27.38
C GLY A 989 -0.05 -0.91 -27.12
N PHE A 990 0.45 -1.62 -26.11
CA PHE A 990 -0.02 -2.91 -25.66
C PHE A 990 0.54 -3.18 -24.26
N ALA A 991 -0.12 -4.04 -23.50
CA ALA A 991 0.39 -4.62 -22.27
C ALA A 991 0.78 -6.07 -22.51
N ALA A 992 1.92 -6.50 -21.98
CA ALA A 992 2.34 -7.89 -21.98
C ALA A 992 2.26 -8.46 -20.56
N THR A 993 1.55 -9.56 -20.40
CA THR A 993 1.47 -10.31 -19.14
C THR A 993 2.06 -11.68 -19.32
N VAL A 994 2.93 -12.09 -18.39
CA VAL A 994 3.52 -13.43 -18.36
C VAL A 994 2.93 -14.17 -17.17
N ALA A 995 2.32 -15.33 -17.43
CA ALA A 995 1.80 -16.21 -16.40
C ALA A 995 2.45 -17.60 -16.53
N PRO A 996 2.94 -18.19 -15.42
CA PRO A 996 3.39 -19.58 -15.46
C PRO A 996 2.21 -20.51 -15.75
N SER A 997 2.48 -21.61 -16.44
CA SER A 997 1.49 -22.67 -16.69
C SER A 997 0.88 -23.25 -15.41
N GLN A 998 1.59 -23.15 -14.28
CA GLN A 998 1.14 -23.60 -12.96
C GLN A 998 1.54 -22.59 -11.87
N PRO A 999 0.73 -22.42 -10.80
CA PRO A 999 1.01 -21.43 -9.75
C PRO A 999 2.15 -21.81 -8.80
N LEU A 1000 2.62 -23.07 -8.78
CA LEU A 1000 3.68 -23.56 -7.92
C LEU A 1000 4.60 -24.48 -8.73
N MET A 1001 5.92 -24.23 -8.70
CA MET A 1001 6.92 -25.03 -9.42
C MET A 1001 8.09 -25.41 -8.50
N LEU A 1002 8.74 -26.53 -8.80
CA LEU A 1002 9.96 -26.99 -8.12
C LEU A 1002 11.20 -26.25 -8.65
N ALA A 1003 12.17 -26.03 -7.77
CA ALA A 1003 13.42 -25.35 -8.15
C ALA A 1003 14.23 -26.21 -9.13
N GLY A 1004 14.61 -25.63 -10.28
CA GLY A 1004 15.44 -26.28 -11.30
C GLY A 1004 14.68 -26.96 -12.44
N GLU A 1005 13.35 -27.00 -12.38
CA GLU A 1005 12.52 -27.59 -13.43
C GLU A 1005 12.15 -26.55 -14.51
N PRO A 1006 12.29 -26.86 -15.81
CA PRO A 1006 11.80 -25.99 -16.86
C PRO A 1006 10.27 -25.94 -16.83
N PHE A 1007 9.69 -24.79 -17.17
CA PHE A 1007 8.25 -24.63 -17.21
C PHE A 1007 7.79 -23.73 -18.35
N ASP A 1008 6.60 -24.03 -18.84
CA ASP A 1008 5.97 -23.22 -19.86
C ASP A 1008 5.38 -21.94 -19.26
N VAL A 1009 5.53 -20.85 -20.00
CA VAL A 1009 4.88 -19.57 -19.70
C VAL A 1009 3.93 -19.21 -20.81
N THR A 1010 2.75 -18.72 -20.43
CA THR A 1010 1.85 -18.06 -21.38
C THR A 1010 2.17 -16.57 -21.36
N VAL A 1011 2.61 -16.05 -22.50
CA VAL A 1011 2.77 -14.61 -22.73
C VAL A 1011 1.54 -14.13 -23.47
N THR A 1012 0.77 -13.23 -22.86
CA THR A 1012 -0.38 -12.59 -23.49
C THR A 1012 -0.05 -11.13 -23.73
N THR A 1013 -0.07 -10.72 -24.99
CA THR A 1013 -0.10 -9.31 -25.38
C THR A 1013 -1.55 -8.88 -25.55
N LYS A 1014 -1.90 -7.67 -25.11
CA LYS A 1014 -3.19 -7.05 -25.41
C LYS A 1014 -3.00 -5.57 -25.72
N ALA A 1015 -3.52 -5.13 -26.85
CA ALA A 1015 -3.73 -3.73 -27.14
C ALA A 1015 -4.82 -3.14 -26.21
N PRO A 1016 -4.87 -1.81 -26.02
CA PRO A 1016 -5.87 -1.18 -25.17
C PRO A 1016 -7.32 -1.35 -25.64
N ASP A 1017 -7.55 -1.76 -26.89
CA ASP A 1017 -8.87 -2.12 -27.41
C ASP A 1017 -9.29 -3.57 -27.07
N GLY A 1018 -8.45 -4.28 -26.31
CA GLY A 1018 -8.67 -5.65 -25.86
C GLY A 1018 -8.24 -6.73 -26.85
N LYS A 1019 -7.76 -6.35 -28.04
CA LYS A 1019 -7.27 -7.31 -29.04
C LYS A 1019 -5.86 -7.80 -28.69
N PRO A 1020 -5.53 -9.07 -28.98
CA PRO A 1020 -4.21 -9.63 -28.71
C PRO A 1020 -3.08 -9.01 -29.53
#